data_AF-A0A370LBY0-F1
#
_entry.id   AF-A0A370LBY0-F1
#
_cell.length_a   1.000
_cell.length_b   1.000
_cell.length_c   1.000
_cell.angle_alpha   90.00
_cell.angle_beta   90.00
_cell.angle_gamma   90.00
#
_symmetry.space_group_name_H-M   'P 1'
#
loop_
_entity.id
_entity.type
_entity.pdbx_description
1 polymer ?
#
loop_
_entity_poly.entity_id
_entity_poly.type
_entity_poly.pdbx_seq_one_letter_code
_entity_poly.pdbx_strand_id
1 'polypeptide(L)'
;MGSSLGSLSRLSVKLPLMFLGAAFVAGGAVGAAAYHVAWGRLNDLAQLGLSAADIQGAVSAAGPQMLTISAAALAGIGLVGWLAARTIYRPIVAMRDAVGQLAQGETIAIPGLSRRDEIGDLARAMTSIHEAGVEAARIRAALDGCRTNVMVCDAQNRVVYVNNSLLKFFTDAQEDFRVAFPGCSAKDMLGRVMEAVHREQSFGLSDAARTTRFALGRRTVSLTLSPVLHGNGERLGTSVEWLELTDELAAANEVAEVVSAAVEGDFSRRIPLAGKPEALARIAEGMNQINALVDGAVGEFAAVLGGLAQGDLTNRMAGDYRGRFGELKQSLNGTLAHLGETVSTIQATAGNVSRAATEINAGAGDLARRTEETATNLEETAATTEELAASVKQSAGRSREATSLAGEAMSVANDGKAVVSQAVGAIERIENSSGRISEIVSVIDDIAFQTNLLALNAAVEAARAGDAGKGFAVVASEVRALAQRSSQAAKDIKGLIVSSNQQVGEGVKFVRSTGEALERIVAAAGKVSATVADISSATAEQAHGIEEMSQTVAHMDEMTQQNSALAEQSASSATELMGEIATLRDLVAFFRTEALQAPAARYAAPGEPARLQRLAAAALVEQAQPPRRFEPRRPEPAPQPARAAPRRRAASGGRADDWAEF
;
A
#
# COMPACT_ATOMS: atom_id res chain seq x y z
N MET A 1 64.42 10.84 70.88
CA MET A 1 65.46 10.05 71.58
C MET A 1 66.64 10.94 71.97
N GLY A 2 66.38 12.02 72.70
CA GLY A 2 67.41 12.84 73.35
C GLY A 2 67.41 12.51 74.83
N SER A 3 68.44 11.80 75.30
CA SER A 3 68.80 11.60 76.73
C SER A 3 69.79 10.45 76.99
N SER A 4 70.51 9.92 75.99
CA SER A 4 71.55 8.88 76.23
C SER A 4 72.97 9.23 75.74
N LEU A 5 73.20 10.44 75.21
CA LEU A 5 74.50 10.86 74.64
C LEU A 5 75.39 11.68 75.60
N GLY A 6 74.98 11.84 76.87
CA GLY A 6 75.66 12.68 77.87
C GLY A 6 76.84 12.04 78.62
N SER A 7 77.13 10.75 78.43
CA SER A 7 78.14 10.02 79.23
C SER A 7 79.50 9.82 78.54
N LEU A 8 79.65 10.20 77.27
CA LEU A 8 80.89 9.99 76.48
C LEU A 8 81.83 11.21 76.43
N SER A 9 81.43 12.36 77.01
CA SER A 9 82.22 13.60 76.99
C SER A 9 83.32 13.69 78.08
N ARG A 10 83.43 12.71 78.98
CA ARG A 10 84.38 12.72 80.11
C ARG A 10 85.64 11.85 79.94
N LEU A 11 85.92 11.34 78.74
CA LEU A 11 87.11 10.53 78.44
C LEU A 11 88.29 11.30 77.82
N SER A 12 88.16 12.60 77.54
CA SER A 12 89.11 13.38 76.73
C SER A 12 90.37 13.88 77.45
N VAL A 13 90.58 13.60 78.75
CA VAL A 13 91.71 14.16 79.52
C VAL A 13 92.67 13.12 80.12
N LYS A 14 92.32 11.82 80.14
CA LYS A 14 93.11 10.81 80.89
C LYS A 14 94.04 9.91 80.08
N LEU A 15 93.98 9.91 78.75
CA LEU A 15 94.82 9.04 77.92
C LEU A 15 96.31 9.46 77.82
N PRO A 16 96.71 10.75 77.73
CA PRO A 16 98.12 11.11 77.67
C PRO A 16 98.86 10.92 79.00
N LEU A 17 98.17 10.97 80.16
CA LEU A 17 98.77 10.70 81.48
C LEU A 17 99.08 9.21 81.70
N MET A 18 98.28 8.29 81.14
CA MET A 18 98.54 6.85 81.26
C MET A 18 99.81 6.42 80.50
N PHE A 19 100.09 7.03 79.34
CA PHE A 19 101.33 6.74 78.60
C PHE A 19 102.58 7.36 79.25
N LEU A 20 102.45 8.49 79.96
CA LEU A 20 103.55 9.08 80.75
C LEU A 20 103.90 8.23 81.98
N GLY A 21 102.91 7.59 82.62
CA GLY A 21 103.13 6.65 83.73
C GLY A 21 103.83 5.35 83.32
N ALA A 22 103.52 4.81 82.13
CA ALA A 22 104.17 3.62 81.60
C ALA A 22 105.65 3.85 81.21
N ALA A 23 106.00 5.07 80.78
CA ALA A 23 107.39 5.45 80.47
C ALA A 23 108.31 5.49 81.70
N PHE A 24 107.78 5.85 82.88
CA PHE A 24 108.58 5.93 84.11
C PHE A 24 108.94 4.54 84.68
N VAL A 25 108.04 3.55 84.50
CA VAL A 25 108.28 2.16 84.94
C VAL A 25 109.27 1.43 84.02
N ALA A 26 109.28 1.74 82.72
CA ALA A 26 110.22 1.14 81.77
C ALA A 26 111.66 1.68 81.92
N GLY A 27 111.84 2.95 82.30
CA GLY A 27 113.17 3.54 82.55
C GLY A 27 113.89 2.96 83.77
N GLY A 28 113.16 2.57 84.82
CA GLY A 28 113.73 1.97 86.04
C GLY A 28 114.31 0.57 85.84
N ALA A 29 113.72 -0.24 84.95
CA ALA A 29 114.16 -1.61 84.71
C ALA A 29 115.49 -1.69 83.94
N VAL A 30 115.75 -0.75 83.02
CA VAL A 30 117.01 -0.71 82.24
C VAL A 30 118.20 -0.25 83.11
N GLY A 31 117.97 0.67 84.06
CA GLY A 31 119.00 1.10 85.02
C GLY A 31 119.44 0.01 85.99
N ALA A 32 118.51 -0.82 86.47
CA ALA A 32 118.81 -1.93 87.39
C ALA A 32 119.63 -3.06 86.71
N ALA A 33 119.34 -3.36 85.44
CA ALA A 33 120.09 -4.35 84.67
C ALA A 33 121.54 -3.91 84.36
N ALA A 34 121.76 -2.62 84.08
CA ALA A 34 123.10 -2.07 83.83
C ALA A 34 123.96 -2.07 85.12
N TYR A 35 123.36 -1.80 86.28
CA TYR A 35 124.07 -1.83 87.57
C TYR A 35 124.53 -3.25 87.96
N HIS A 36 123.71 -4.28 87.71
CA HIS A 36 124.06 -5.68 88.02
C HIS A 36 125.23 -6.21 87.18
N VAL A 37 125.32 -5.85 85.90
CA VAL A 37 126.42 -6.28 85.02
C VAL A 37 127.75 -5.61 85.42
N ALA A 38 127.70 -4.35 85.85
CA ALA A 38 128.87 -3.62 86.33
C ALA A 38 129.42 -4.17 87.66
N TRP A 39 128.53 -4.54 88.60
CA TRP A 39 128.93 -5.10 89.90
C TRP A 39 129.50 -6.52 89.80
N GLY A 40 129.01 -7.34 88.86
CA GLY A 40 129.52 -8.69 88.61
C GLY A 40 130.99 -8.72 88.15
N ARG A 41 131.39 -7.79 87.26
CA ARG A 41 132.80 -7.67 86.82
C ARG A 41 133.74 -7.17 87.91
N LEU A 42 133.23 -6.41 88.88
CA LEU A 42 134.02 -5.92 90.02
C LEU A 42 134.34 -7.02 91.04
N ASN A 43 133.47 -8.04 91.19
CA ASN A 43 133.68 -9.14 92.12
C ASN A 43 134.65 -10.21 91.60
N ASP A 44 134.68 -10.45 90.28
CA ASP A 44 135.67 -11.36 89.65
C ASP A 44 137.09 -10.77 89.67
N LEU A 45 137.23 -9.43 89.74
CA LEU A 45 138.53 -8.75 89.82
C LEU A 45 139.12 -8.72 91.24
N ALA A 46 138.33 -8.99 92.29
CA ALA A 46 138.77 -8.94 93.68
C ALA A 46 139.50 -10.22 94.17
N GLN A 47 139.44 -11.34 93.43
CA GLN A 47 140.13 -12.59 93.81
C GLN A 47 141.58 -12.69 93.29
N LEU A 48 142.07 -11.72 92.51
CA LEU A 48 143.38 -11.77 91.85
C LEU A 48 144.49 -10.92 92.50
N GLY A 49 144.27 -10.37 93.70
CA GLY A 49 145.37 -9.79 94.52
C GLY A 49 146.09 -8.57 93.92
N LEU A 50 145.41 -7.77 93.09
CA LEU A 50 145.98 -6.62 92.38
C LEU A 50 145.64 -5.26 93.04
N SER A 51 146.53 -4.29 92.86
CA SER A 51 146.59 -3.02 93.61
C SER A 51 145.52 -2.00 93.18
N ALA A 52 145.24 -1.01 94.04
CA ALA A 52 144.20 0.02 93.84
C ALA A 52 144.29 0.81 92.51
N ALA A 53 145.44 0.78 91.82
CA ALA A 53 145.61 1.39 90.50
C ALA A 53 144.82 0.68 89.38
N ASP A 54 144.62 -0.63 89.48
CA ASP A 54 143.95 -1.42 88.44
C ASP A 54 142.41 -1.27 88.48
N ILE A 55 141.85 -1.00 89.66
CA ILE A 55 140.41 -0.74 89.86
C ILE A 55 140.01 0.63 89.27
N GLN A 56 140.90 1.62 89.32
CA GLN A 56 140.67 2.94 88.72
C GLN A 56 140.58 2.88 87.18
N GLY A 57 141.35 1.98 86.55
CA GLY A 57 141.34 1.76 85.10
C GLY A 57 140.01 1.22 84.59
N ALA A 58 139.43 0.22 85.27
CA ALA A 58 138.17 -0.40 84.86
C ALA A 58 136.96 0.56 84.95
N VAL A 59 136.96 1.50 85.91
CA VAL A 59 135.87 2.48 86.07
C VAL A 59 135.95 3.59 85.01
N SER A 60 137.16 4.01 84.62
CA SER A 60 137.35 5.07 83.60
C SER A 60 136.96 4.64 82.18
N ALA A 61 136.96 3.32 81.88
CA ALA A 61 136.58 2.79 80.58
C ALA A 61 135.05 2.64 80.37
N ALA A 62 134.24 2.57 81.44
CA ALA A 62 132.79 2.31 81.35
C ALA A 62 131.93 3.59 81.21
N GLY A 63 132.48 4.77 81.54
CA GLY A 63 131.76 6.05 81.56
C GLY A 63 131.08 6.46 80.24
N PRO A 64 131.71 6.32 79.05
CA PRO A 64 131.11 6.78 77.80
C PRO A 64 129.93 5.93 77.29
N GLN A 65 129.83 4.65 77.66
CA GLN A 65 128.82 3.73 77.12
C GLN A 65 127.44 3.84 77.80
N MET A 66 127.36 4.36 79.03
CA MET A 66 126.09 4.53 79.74
C MET A 66 125.24 5.72 79.25
N LEU A 67 125.88 6.79 78.74
CA LEU A 67 125.18 7.98 78.26
C LEU A 67 124.46 7.75 76.92
N THR A 68 125.03 6.93 76.03
CA THR A 68 124.45 6.66 74.71
C THR A 68 123.19 5.78 74.79
N ILE A 69 123.17 4.80 75.70
CA ILE A 69 121.99 3.93 75.92
C ILE A 69 120.81 4.74 76.48
N SER A 70 121.09 5.71 77.37
CA SER A 70 120.06 6.56 77.98
C SER A 70 119.43 7.52 76.96
N ALA A 71 120.23 8.08 76.04
CA ALA A 71 119.73 8.94 74.97
C ALA A 71 118.89 8.18 73.93
N ALA A 72 119.26 6.94 73.59
CA ALA A 72 118.51 6.09 72.67
C ALA A 72 117.12 5.69 73.24
N ALA A 73 117.02 5.45 74.54
CA ALA A 73 115.76 5.10 75.19
C ALA A 73 114.72 6.24 75.15
N LEU A 74 115.14 7.49 75.40
CA LEU A 74 114.26 8.66 75.34
C LEU A 74 113.76 8.96 73.92
N ALA A 75 114.62 8.80 72.90
CA ALA A 75 114.23 8.94 71.50
C ALA A 75 113.20 7.86 71.08
N GLY A 76 113.36 6.63 71.57
CA GLY A 76 112.42 5.53 71.32
C GLY A 76 111.02 5.80 71.88
N ILE A 77 110.91 6.33 73.10
CA ILE A 77 109.62 6.64 73.72
C ILE A 77 108.91 7.78 72.97
N GLY A 78 109.64 8.81 72.55
CA GLY A 78 109.08 9.89 71.74
C GLY A 78 108.53 9.42 70.39
N LEU A 79 109.23 8.50 69.72
CA LEU A 79 108.81 7.93 68.44
C LEU A 79 107.55 7.06 68.58
N VAL A 80 107.45 6.24 69.63
CA VAL A 80 106.27 5.41 69.92
C VAL A 80 105.05 6.27 70.23
N GLY A 81 105.22 7.33 71.02
CA GLY A 81 104.14 8.28 71.32
C GLY A 81 103.62 9.01 70.07
N TRP A 82 104.51 9.46 69.18
CA TRP A 82 104.13 10.08 67.91
C TRP A 82 103.44 9.11 66.95
N LEU A 83 103.92 7.87 66.87
CA LEU A 83 103.29 6.81 66.08
C LEU A 83 101.86 6.52 66.58
N ALA A 84 101.66 6.29 67.88
CA ALA A 84 100.34 5.98 68.44
C ALA A 84 99.32 7.12 68.25
N ALA A 85 99.75 8.38 68.39
CA ALA A 85 98.91 9.55 68.14
C ALA A 85 98.49 9.66 66.66
N ARG A 86 99.38 9.27 65.73
CA ARG A 86 99.14 9.29 64.28
C ARG A 86 98.35 8.07 63.79
N THR A 87 98.57 6.88 64.35
CA THR A 87 97.99 5.63 63.84
C THR A 87 96.67 5.25 64.50
N ILE A 88 96.43 5.62 65.76
CA ILE A 88 95.23 5.21 66.52
C ILE A 88 94.37 6.41 66.91
N TYR A 89 94.95 7.42 67.57
CA TYR A 89 94.17 8.50 68.19
C TYR A 89 93.45 9.40 67.17
N ARG A 90 94.18 9.94 66.18
CA ARG A 90 93.61 10.83 65.16
C ARG A 90 92.46 10.18 64.34
N PRO A 91 92.59 8.94 63.83
CA PRO A 91 91.52 8.28 63.07
C PRO A 91 90.24 8.06 63.88
N ILE A 92 90.34 7.66 65.16
CA ILE A 92 89.15 7.43 66.00
C ILE A 92 88.36 8.72 66.23
N VAL A 93 89.05 9.85 66.44
CA VAL A 93 88.37 11.15 66.59
C VAL A 93 87.68 11.57 65.29
N ALA A 94 88.32 11.36 64.14
CA ALA A 94 87.70 11.63 62.84
C ALA A 94 86.47 10.74 62.58
N MET A 95 86.48 9.47 63.01
CA MET A 95 85.31 8.59 62.95
C MET A 95 84.14 9.10 63.78
N ARG A 96 84.41 9.57 65.01
CA ARG A 96 83.38 10.11 65.91
C ARG A 96 82.68 11.31 65.27
N ASP A 97 83.46 12.22 64.68
CA ASP A 97 82.90 13.42 64.06
C ASP A 97 82.13 13.06 62.78
N ALA A 98 82.60 12.07 62.02
CA ALA A 98 81.87 11.54 60.86
C ALA A 98 80.50 10.95 61.26
N VAL A 99 80.41 10.17 62.35
CA VAL A 99 79.13 9.66 62.88
C VAL A 99 78.18 10.80 63.25
N GLY A 100 78.70 11.89 63.83
CA GLY A 100 77.91 13.06 64.19
C GLY A 100 77.30 13.78 62.99
N GLN A 101 78.04 13.88 61.88
CA GLN A 101 77.58 14.51 60.64
C GLN A 101 76.65 13.59 59.83
N LEU A 102 76.93 12.28 59.81
CA LEU A 102 76.06 11.26 59.20
C LEU A 102 74.66 11.22 59.84
N ALA A 103 74.59 11.38 61.17
CA ALA A 103 73.31 11.46 61.88
C ALA A 103 72.49 12.72 61.53
N GLN A 104 73.14 13.74 60.95
CA GLN A 104 72.51 14.99 60.51
C GLN A 104 72.14 14.98 59.02
N GLY A 105 72.42 13.87 58.30
CA GLY A 105 72.02 13.69 56.90
C GLY A 105 72.99 14.30 55.88
N GLU A 106 74.19 14.69 56.28
CA GLU A 106 75.21 15.21 55.34
C GLU A 106 76.01 14.07 54.68
N THR A 107 76.18 14.15 53.36
CA THR A 107 76.99 13.21 52.59
C THR A 107 78.47 13.56 52.75
N ILE A 108 79.18 12.79 53.56
CA ILE A 108 80.61 12.98 53.82
C ILE A 108 81.41 11.72 53.48
N ALA A 109 82.66 11.90 53.02
CA ALA A 109 83.57 10.79 52.77
C ALA A 109 84.04 10.20 54.11
N ILE A 110 83.71 8.93 54.38
CA ILE A 110 84.08 8.25 55.63
C ILE A 110 85.61 8.11 55.67
N PRO A 111 86.32 8.73 56.65
CA PRO A 111 87.77 8.64 56.74
C PRO A 111 88.24 7.22 57.02
N GLY A 112 89.35 6.76 56.41
CA GLY A 112 89.99 5.48 56.77
C GLY A 112 89.54 4.24 55.99
N LEU A 113 88.73 4.38 54.94
CA LEU A 113 88.26 3.29 54.06
C LEU A 113 89.37 2.38 53.49
N SER A 114 90.56 2.93 53.24
CA SER A 114 91.71 2.22 52.67
C SER A 114 92.53 1.42 53.70
N ARG A 115 92.15 1.45 54.99
CA ARG A 115 92.88 0.74 56.05
C ARG A 115 92.47 -0.73 56.13
N ARG A 116 93.43 -1.58 56.51
CA ARG A 116 93.27 -3.04 56.69
C ARG A 116 93.27 -3.47 58.17
N ASP A 117 93.05 -2.53 59.07
CA ASP A 117 92.96 -2.73 60.51
C ASP A 117 91.50 -2.63 61.00
N GLU A 118 91.30 -2.79 62.30
CA GLU A 118 89.98 -2.75 62.97
C GLU A 118 89.27 -1.39 62.77
N ILE A 119 90.03 -0.31 62.58
CA ILE A 119 89.50 1.02 62.24
C ILE A 119 88.98 1.04 60.80
N GLY A 120 89.66 0.36 59.88
CA GLY A 120 89.20 0.15 58.49
C GLY A 120 87.95 -0.72 58.40
N ASP A 121 87.81 -1.75 59.24
CA ASP A 121 86.58 -2.56 59.33
C ASP A 121 85.40 -1.73 59.85
N LEU A 122 85.63 -0.88 60.86
CA LEU A 122 84.62 0.07 61.34
C LEU A 122 84.20 1.07 60.23
N ALA A 123 85.16 1.53 59.41
CA ALA A 123 84.89 2.39 58.26
C ALA A 123 83.97 1.71 57.25
N ARG A 124 84.27 0.46 56.87
CA ARG A 124 83.47 -0.33 55.92
C ARG A 124 82.08 -0.67 56.46
N ALA A 125 81.97 -1.05 57.72
CA ALA A 125 80.67 -1.28 58.37
C ALA A 125 79.81 -0.01 58.38
N MET A 126 80.44 1.15 58.62
CA MET A 126 79.74 2.43 58.58
C MET A 126 79.31 2.85 57.17
N THR A 127 80.12 2.54 56.14
CA THR A 127 79.73 2.73 54.73
C THR A 127 78.54 1.86 54.37
N SER A 128 78.52 0.58 54.77
CA SER A 128 77.37 -0.30 54.52
C SER A 128 76.09 0.20 55.18
N ILE A 129 76.16 0.73 56.41
CA ILE A 129 75.00 1.33 57.10
C ILE A 129 74.55 2.62 56.40
N HIS A 130 75.48 3.46 55.93
CA HIS A 130 75.15 4.67 55.19
C HIS A 130 74.51 4.36 53.83
N GLU A 131 75.06 3.42 53.06
CA GLU A 131 74.50 2.98 51.77
C GLU A 131 73.09 2.41 51.95
N ALA A 132 72.87 1.55 52.95
CA ALA A 132 71.54 1.04 53.28
C ALA A 132 70.56 2.16 53.71
N GLY A 133 71.05 3.17 54.44
CA GLY A 133 70.25 4.34 54.83
C GLY A 133 69.88 5.26 53.66
N VAL A 134 70.82 5.49 52.74
CA VAL A 134 70.62 6.30 51.53
C VAL A 134 69.66 5.59 50.56
N GLU A 135 69.78 4.27 50.41
CA GLU A 135 68.88 3.47 49.59
C GLU A 135 67.44 3.48 50.12
N ALA A 136 67.26 3.30 51.44
CA ALA A 136 65.96 3.41 52.08
C ALA A 136 65.35 4.82 51.94
N ALA A 137 66.15 5.87 52.06
CA ALA A 137 65.71 7.25 51.84
C ALA A 137 65.30 7.50 50.38
N ARG A 138 66.01 6.93 49.41
CA ARG A 138 65.70 7.05 47.98
C ARG A 138 64.39 6.33 47.62
N ILE A 139 64.14 5.14 48.17
CA ILE A 139 62.88 4.42 47.97
C ILE A 139 61.71 5.21 48.58
N ARG A 140 61.87 5.76 49.79
CA ARG A 140 60.86 6.63 50.40
C ARG A 140 60.59 7.87 49.56
N ALA A 141 61.64 8.57 49.10
CA ALA A 141 61.49 9.74 48.24
C ALA A 141 60.81 9.41 46.89
N ALA A 142 61.10 8.23 46.32
CA ALA A 142 60.43 7.77 45.11
C ALA A 142 58.94 7.48 45.34
N LEU A 143 58.59 6.81 46.45
CA LEU A 143 57.21 6.55 46.83
C LEU A 143 56.44 7.85 47.17
N ASP A 144 57.11 8.84 47.76
CA ASP A 144 56.54 10.18 48.02
C ASP A 144 56.27 10.97 46.73
N GLY A 145 57.02 10.68 45.66
CA GLY A 145 56.80 11.22 44.32
C GLY A 145 55.72 10.48 43.51
N CYS A 146 55.28 9.30 43.95
CA CYS A 146 54.22 8.55 43.28
C CYS A 146 52.85 9.22 43.44
N ARG A 147 52.08 9.29 42.34
CA ARG A 147 50.69 9.76 42.33
C ARG A 147 49.69 8.71 42.82
N THR A 148 50.11 7.45 42.91
CA THR A 148 49.29 6.37 43.45
C THR A 148 49.29 6.47 44.96
N ASN A 149 48.13 6.30 45.59
CA ASN A 149 48.00 6.32 47.04
C ASN A 149 48.54 5.00 47.63
N VAL A 150 49.67 5.07 48.35
CA VAL A 150 50.38 3.88 48.86
C VAL A 150 50.60 3.99 50.36
N MET A 151 50.33 2.89 51.05
CA MET A 151 50.63 2.65 52.46
C MET A 151 51.46 1.39 52.60
N VAL A 152 52.41 1.37 53.55
CA VAL A 152 53.17 0.17 53.89
C VAL A 152 53.02 -0.09 55.39
N CYS A 153 52.63 -1.32 55.72
CA CYS A 153 52.47 -1.81 57.08
C CYS A 153 53.57 -2.83 57.44
N ASP A 154 53.95 -2.91 58.72
CA ASP A 154 54.87 -3.93 59.24
C ASP A 154 54.21 -5.33 59.29
N ALA A 155 54.98 -6.34 59.71
CA ALA A 155 54.48 -7.71 59.87
C ALA A 155 53.30 -7.83 60.86
N GLN A 156 53.13 -6.86 61.78
CA GLN A 156 52.02 -6.75 62.73
C GLN A 156 50.88 -5.84 62.22
N ASN A 157 50.88 -5.51 60.92
CA ASN A 157 49.92 -4.63 60.24
C ASN A 157 49.85 -3.19 60.78
N ARG A 158 50.88 -2.71 61.48
CA ARG A 158 50.98 -1.29 61.87
C ARG A 158 51.54 -0.48 60.73
N VAL A 159 51.00 0.72 60.52
CA VAL A 159 51.42 1.62 59.43
C VAL A 159 52.85 2.12 59.70
N VAL A 160 53.78 1.78 58.80
CA VAL A 160 55.19 2.19 58.87
C VAL A 160 55.48 3.35 57.93
N TYR A 161 54.75 3.44 56.83
CA TYR A 161 54.94 4.47 55.82
C TYR A 161 53.62 4.75 55.08
N VAL A 162 53.40 6.01 54.74
CA VAL A 162 52.35 6.50 53.86
C VAL A 162 52.95 7.56 52.96
N ASN A 163 52.61 7.54 51.68
CA ASN A 163 53.12 8.55 50.77
C ASN A 163 52.27 9.83 50.79
N ASN A 164 52.83 10.91 50.24
CA ASN A 164 52.16 12.22 50.18
C ASN A 164 50.79 12.17 49.48
N SER A 165 50.64 11.33 48.46
CA SER A 165 49.37 11.19 47.74
C SER A 165 48.26 10.63 48.64
N LEU A 166 48.54 9.57 49.39
CA LEU A 166 47.59 9.01 50.34
C LEU A 166 47.27 9.99 51.47
N LEU A 167 48.27 10.70 52.00
CA LEU A 167 48.06 11.75 53.01
C LEU A 167 47.14 12.87 52.50
N LYS A 168 47.32 13.30 51.25
CA LYS A 168 46.45 14.28 50.60
C LYS A 168 45.03 13.75 50.46
N PHE A 169 44.86 12.53 49.95
CA PHE A 169 43.56 11.87 49.86
C PHE A 169 42.84 11.83 51.22
N PHE A 170 43.55 11.47 52.28
CA PHE A 170 42.99 11.46 53.64
C PHE A 170 42.61 12.86 54.15
N THR A 171 43.39 13.87 53.81
CA THR A 171 43.09 15.27 54.15
C THR A 171 41.81 15.73 53.46
N ASP A 172 41.67 15.42 52.17
CA ASP A 172 40.49 15.78 51.36
C ASP A 172 39.24 14.97 51.73
N ALA A 173 39.41 13.73 52.19
CA ALA A 173 38.32 12.82 52.56
C ALA A 173 38.02 12.77 54.07
N GLN A 174 38.56 13.69 54.88
CA GLN A 174 38.49 13.64 56.35
C GLN A 174 37.05 13.60 56.89
N GLU A 175 36.11 14.27 56.21
CA GLU A 175 34.69 14.25 56.57
C GLU A 175 34.05 12.89 56.26
N ASP A 176 34.33 12.31 55.09
CA ASP A 176 33.84 10.98 54.69
C ASP A 176 34.37 9.88 55.63
N PHE A 177 35.63 10.01 56.09
CA PHE A 177 36.22 9.15 57.14
C PHE A 177 35.54 9.29 58.50
N ARG A 178 35.17 10.51 58.91
CA ARG A 178 34.43 10.74 60.17
C ARG A 178 33.05 10.09 60.15
N VAL A 179 32.39 10.09 59.00
CA VAL A 179 31.09 9.42 58.80
C VAL A 179 31.27 7.90 58.84
N ALA A 180 32.27 7.36 58.14
CA ALA A 180 32.53 5.92 58.11
C ALA A 180 33.01 5.36 59.47
N PHE A 181 33.77 6.14 60.23
CA PHE A 181 34.36 5.75 61.52
C PHE A 181 34.15 6.81 62.61
N PRO A 182 32.96 6.85 63.25
CA PRO A 182 32.64 7.82 64.29
C PRO A 182 33.57 7.72 65.51
N GLY A 183 34.05 8.86 66.01
CA GLY A 183 34.90 8.93 67.22
C GLY A 183 36.41 8.67 67.00
N CYS A 184 36.86 8.50 65.76
CA CYS A 184 38.27 8.33 65.45
C CYS A 184 39.02 9.67 65.29
N SER A 185 40.17 9.81 65.94
CA SER A 185 41.14 10.89 65.72
C SER A 185 41.82 10.74 64.34
N ALA A 186 42.17 11.85 63.68
CA ALA A 186 42.90 11.85 62.40
C ALA A 186 44.20 11.04 62.45
N LYS A 187 44.85 10.98 63.61
CA LYS A 187 46.08 10.21 63.83
C LYS A 187 45.87 8.69 63.79
N ASP A 188 44.65 8.23 64.06
CA ASP A 188 44.33 6.80 64.23
C ASP A 188 43.47 6.24 63.07
N MET A 189 43.07 7.09 62.11
CA MET A 189 42.16 6.71 61.01
C MET A 189 42.71 5.59 60.13
N LEU A 190 43.99 5.68 59.73
CA LEU A 190 44.65 4.66 58.90
C LEU A 190 44.69 3.29 59.60
N GLY A 191 44.96 3.29 60.91
CA GLY A 191 44.96 2.08 61.73
C GLY A 191 43.57 1.45 61.83
N ARG A 192 42.53 2.28 62.01
CA ARG A 192 41.12 1.83 62.06
C ARG A 192 40.63 1.22 60.75
N VAL A 193 41.04 1.76 59.60
CA VAL A 193 40.68 1.15 58.32
C VAL A 193 41.35 -0.21 58.17
N MET A 194 42.62 -0.33 58.58
CA MET A 194 43.29 -1.63 58.60
C MET A 194 42.62 -2.60 59.57
N GLU A 195 42.19 -2.15 60.75
CA GLU A 195 41.38 -2.98 61.67
C GLU A 195 40.06 -3.42 61.04
N ALA A 196 39.37 -2.54 60.31
CA ALA A 196 38.09 -2.86 59.66
C ALA A 196 38.28 -3.90 58.54
N VAL A 197 39.27 -3.70 57.67
CA VAL A 197 39.64 -4.67 56.62
C VAL A 197 40.03 -6.02 57.23
N HIS A 198 40.70 -6.01 58.40
CA HIS A 198 41.08 -7.23 59.12
C HIS A 198 39.90 -7.89 59.84
N ARG A 199 38.91 -7.12 60.32
CA ARG A 199 37.74 -7.62 61.08
C ARG A 199 36.68 -8.23 60.18
N GLU A 200 36.48 -7.68 59.00
CA GLU A 200 35.52 -8.19 58.00
C GLU A 200 35.98 -9.52 57.36
N GLN A 201 37.27 -9.87 57.49
CA GLN A 201 37.86 -11.02 56.84
C GLN A 201 38.58 -11.92 57.86
N SER A 202 37.92 -13.02 58.24
CA SER A 202 38.54 -14.10 59.02
C SER A 202 39.55 -14.86 58.14
N PHE A 203 40.83 -14.46 58.08
CA PHE A 203 41.83 -15.23 57.34
C PHE A 203 43.24 -15.22 57.93
N GLY A 204 43.83 -16.42 57.95
CA GLY A 204 45.28 -16.62 57.88
C GLY A 204 45.85 -16.07 56.57
N LEU A 205 47.08 -15.56 56.67
CA LEU A 205 47.78 -14.80 55.63
C LEU A 205 48.11 -15.69 54.41
N SER A 206 47.62 -15.29 53.23
CA SER A 206 47.93 -15.90 51.93
C SER A 206 49.00 -15.06 51.21
N ASP A 207 49.94 -15.70 50.51
CA ASP A 207 51.08 -15.05 49.83
C ASP A 207 50.73 -14.28 48.54
N ALA A 208 49.45 -14.06 48.24
CA ALA A 208 49.00 -13.40 47.00
C ALA A 208 48.43 -12.01 47.25
N ALA A 209 48.60 -11.10 46.28
CA ALA A 209 47.94 -9.81 46.28
C ALA A 209 46.41 -9.98 46.24
N ARG A 210 45.69 -9.17 47.03
CA ARG A 210 44.22 -9.21 47.12
C ARG A 210 43.63 -7.83 47.06
N THR A 211 42.54 -7.69 46.32
CA THR A 211 41.81 -6.44 46.18
C THR A 211 40.46 -6.53 46.89
N THR A 212 40.15 -5.57 47.75
CA THR A 212 38.85 -5.43 48.42
C THR A 212 38.27 -4.05 48.16
N ARG A 213 36.95 -3.93 48.09
CA ARG A 213 36.26 -2.64 47.92
C ARG A 213 35.55 -2.29 49.21
N PHE A 214 35.63 -1.02 49.59
CA PHE A 214 35.01 -0.51 50.81
C PHE A 214 34.32 0.83 50.56
N ALA A 215 33.16 1.01 51.18
CA ALA A 215 32.42 2.26 51.16
C ALA A 215 32.90 3.16 52.30
N LEU A 216 33.57 4.25 51.95
CA LEU A 216 34.07 5.23 52.88
C LEU A 216 33.18 6.47 52.85
N GLY A 217 32.13 6.47 53.68
CA GLY A 217 31.15 7.55 53.69
C GLY A 217 30.46 7.62 52.34
N ARG A 218 30.71 8.70 51.58
CA ARG A 218 30.17 8.88 50.21
C ARG A 218 31.11 8.39 49.10
N ARG A 219 32.33 7.97 49.44
CA ARG A 219 33.35 7.53 48.48
C ARG A 219 33.43 6.02 48.43
N THR A 220 33.72 5.45 47.26
CA THR A 220 34.04 4.02 47.13
C THR A 220 35.52 3.88 46.82
N VAL A 221 36.22 3.11 47.64
CA VAL A 221 37.67 2.92 47.48
C VAL A 221 37.98 1.44 47.37
N SER A 222 38.90 1.11 46.48
CA SER A 222 39.46 -0.21 46.28
C SER A 222 40.85 -0.27 46.92
N LEU A 223 41.07 -1.24 47.78
CA LEU A 223 42.32 -1.49 48.49
C LEU A 223 42.95 -2.75 47.93
N THR A 224 44.14 -2.64 47.35
CA THR A 224 44.94 -3.79 46.93
C THR A 224 46.06 -4.02 47.93
N LEU A 225 45.95 -5.10 48.70
CA LEU A 225 46.91 -5.52 49.70
C LEU A 225 47.88 -6.53 49.08
N SER A 226 49.15 -6.19 49.00
CA SER A 226 50.22 -7.03 48.45
C SER A 226 51.25 -7.35 49.54
N PRO A 227 51.59 -8.63 49.81
CA PRO A 227 52.59 -8.97 50.82
C PRO A 227 53.98 -8.51 50.36
N VAL A 228 54.72 -7.88 51.27
CA VAL A 228 56.13 -7.52 51.06
C VAL A 228 56.98 -8.62 51.68
N LEU A 229 57.69 -9.39 50.84
CA LEU A 229 58.53 -10.51 51.23
C LEU A 229 60.01 -10.14 51.14
N HIS A 230 60.82 -10.67 52.05
CA HIS A 230 62.29 -10.60 51.99
C HIS A 230 62.80 -11.65 50.98
N GLY A 231 64.03 -11.49 50.47
CA GLY A 231 64.68 -12.44 49.56
C GLY A 231 64.85 -13.89 50.06
N ASN A 232 64.57 -14.18 51.34
CA ASN A 232 64.56 -15.52 51.94
C ASN A 232 63.13 -16.10 52.11
N GLY A 233 62.09 -15.39 51.65
CA GLY A 233 60.68 -15.78 51.80
C GLY A 233 60.01 -15.32 53.10
N GLU A 234 60.72 -14.64 54.00
CA GLU A 234 60.16 -14.10 55.25
C GLU A 234 59.33 -12.84 55.00
N ARG A 235 58.14 -12.76 55.60
CA ARG A 235 57.22 -11.62 55.40
C ARG A 235 57.67 -10.39 56.18
N LEU A 236 57.98 -9.31 55.46
CA LEU A 236 58.35 -8.01 56.02
C LEU A 236 57.13 -7.15 56.34
N GLY A 237 56.04 -7.31 55.61
CA GLY A 237 54.87 -6.46 55.77
C GLY A 237 53.84 -6.58 54.66
N THR A 238 53.05 -5.53 54.46
CA THR A 238 52.07 -5.44 53.37
C THR A 238 52.04 -4.03 52.81
N SER A 239 52.16 -3.91 51.49
CA SER A 239 51.85 -2.69 50.78
C SER A 239 50.36 -2.66 50.46
N VAL A 240 49.73 -1.51 50.67
CA VAL A 240 48.32 -1.29 50.38
C VAL A 240 48.24 -0.14 49.38
N GLU A 241 47.74 -0.46 48.19
CA GLU A 241 47.42 0.50 47.15
C GLU A 241 45.95 0.89 47.27
N TRP A 242 45.67 2.19 47.23
CA TRP A 242 44.32 2.75 47.33
C TRP A 242 43.92 3.36 45.99
N LEU A 243 42.80 2.90 45.44
CA LEU A 243 42.22 3.42 44.20
C LEU A 243 40.79 3.89 44.47
N GLU A 244 40.52 5.17 44.24
CA GLU A 244 39.15 5.71 44.34
C GLU A 244 38.36 5.35 43.09
N LEU A 245 37.17 4.75 43.28
CA LEU A 245 36.26 4.30 42.22
C LEU A 245 34.91 5.03 42.26
N THR A 246 34.76 6.06 43.10
CA THR A 246 33.49 6.76 43.36
C THR A 246 32.85 7.27 42.06
N ASP A 247 33.60 8.06 41.28
CA ASP A 247 33.09 8.70 40.07
C ASP A 247 32.87 7.69 38.94
N GLU A 248 33.74 6.66 38.85
CA GLU A 248 33.62 5.60 37.84
C GLU A 248 32.38 4.72 38.06
N LEU A 249 32.09 4.35 39.32
CA LEU A 249 30.92 3.55 39.67
C LEU A 249 29.62 4.36 39.57
N ALA A 250 29.62 5.62 39.99
CA ALA A 250 28.46 6.50 39.82
C ALA A 250 28.10 6.65 38.34
N ALA A 251 29.08 6.94 37.49
CA ALA A 251 28.86 7.08 36.06
C ALA A 251 28.51 5.74 35.37
N ALA A 252 29.02 4.60 35.84
CA ALA A 252 28.59 3.29 35.36
C ALA A 252 27.14 2.96 35.75
N ASN A 253 26.70 3.33 36.96
CA ASN A 253 25.33 3.16 37.39
C ASN A 253 24.35 4.03 36.58
N GLU A 254 24.72 5.28 36.28
CA GLU A 254 23.91 6.15 35.39
C GLU A 254 23.72 5.52 34.00
N VAL A 255 24.78 4.92 33.44
CA VAL A 255 24.67 4.17 32.18
C VAL A 255 23.73 2.97 32.34
N ALA A 256 23.86 2.21 33.43
CA ALA A 256 23.03 1.03 33.69
C ALA A 256 21.55 1.38 33.85
N GLU A 257 21.22 2.51 34.50
CA GLU A 257 19.84 3.00 34.62
C GLU A 257 19.23 3.34 33.26
N VAL A 258 19.96 4.05 32.41
CA VAL A 258 19.49 4.40 31.06
C VAL A 258 19.34 3.15 30.17
N VAL A 259 20.25 2.18 30.31
CA VAL A 259 20.11 0.88 29.62
C VAL A 259 18.89 0.12 30.12
N SER A 260 18.63 0.10 31.43
CA SER A 260 17.44 -0.54 31.99
C SER A 260 16.15 0.10 31.48
N ALA A 261 16.10 1.44 31.44
CA ALA A 261 14.96 2.16 30.88
C ALA A 261 14.75 1.82 29.38
N ALA A 262 15.83 1.76 28.60
CA ALA A 262 15.78 1.37 27.19
C ALA A 262 15.27 -0.08 26.99
N VAL A 263 15.62 -1.00 27.90
CA VAL A 263 15.09 -2.39 27.89
C VAL A 263 13.58 -2.41 28.17
N GLU A 264 13.09 -1.50 29.01
CA GLU A 264 11.65 -1.31 29.26
C GLU A 264 10.93 -0.53 28.14
N GLY A 265 11.66 -0.06 27.12
CA GLY A 265 11.13 0.71 26.00
C GLY A 265 11.09 2.23 26.20
N ASP A 266 11.61 2.74 27.32
CA ASP A 266 11.79 4.18 27.56
C ASP A 266 13.15 4.65 27.02
N PHE A 267 13.15 5.11 25.77
CA PHE A 267 14.31 5.72 25.12
C PHE A 267 14.38 7.23 25.32
N SER A 268 13.53 7.84 26.17
CA SER A 268 13.57 9.29 26.44
C SER A 268 14.70 9.71 27.39
N ARG A 269 15.24 8.74 28.15
CA ARG A 269 16.31 8.95 29.13
C ARG A 269 17.65 9.30 28.48
N ARG A 270 18.41 10.20 29.12
CA ARG A 270 19.74 10.65 28.68
C ARG A 270 20.74 10.61 29.82
N ILE A 271 21.96 10.22 29.50
CA ILE A 271 23.10 10.18 30.42
C ILE A 271 23.78 11.56 30.39
N PRO A 272 23.95 12.25 31.54
CA PRO A 272 24.69 13.51 31.60
C PRO A 272 26.15 13.33 31.15
N LEU A 273 26.67 14.21 30.29
CA LEU A 273 28.06 14.10 29.79
C LEU A 273 29.10 14.78 30.71
N ALA A 274 28.65 15.65 31.63
CA ALA A 274 29.53 16.40 32.51
C ALA A 274 30.21 15.51 33.56
N GLY A 275 31.49 15.77 33.84
CA GLY A 275 32.25 15.13 34.93
C GLY A 275 32.69 13.69 34.67
N LYS A 276 32.53 13.16 33.44
CA LYS A 276 32.87 11.76 33.12
C LYS A 276 34.26 11.62 32.50
N PRO A 277 34.99 10.51 32.77
CA PRO A 277 36.20 10.16 32.04
C PRO A 277 35.94 10.05 30.53
N GLU A 278 36.92 10.41 29.69
CA GLU A 278 36.77 10.50 28.22
C GLU A 278 36.18 9.23 27.58
N ALA A 279 36.63 8.04 28.02
CA ALA A 279 36.12 6.77 27.53
C ALA A 279 34.63 6.58 27.83
N LEU A 280 34.19 6.95 29.04
CA LEU A 280 32.81 6.81 29.48
C LEU A 280 31.90 7.91 28.90
N ALA A 281 32.44 9.12 28.71
CA ALA A 281 31.75 10.20 28.00
C ALA A 281 31.41 9.81 26.56
N ARG A 282 32.34 9.18 25.83
CA ARG A 282 32.09 8.65 24.48
C ARG A 282 30.97 7.59 24.47
N ILE A 283 30.95 6.69 25.44
CA ILE A 283 29.90 5.67 25.57
C ILE A 283 28.56 6.33 25.88
N ALA A 284 28.52 7.28 26.82
CA ALA A 284 27.31 8.02 27.17
C ALA A 284 26.76 8.83 25.99
N GLU A 285 27.63 9.46 25.20
CA GLU A 285 27.24 10.16 23.97
C GLU A 285 26.66 9.20 22.93
N GLY A 286 27.32 8.06 22.67
CA GLY A 286 26.81 7.03 21.77
C GLY A 286 25.45 6.48 22.23
N MET A 287 25.27 6.24 23.53
CA MET A 287 23.99 5.79 24.10
C MET A 287 22.89 6.87 23.94
N ASN A 288 23.22 8.13 24.19
CA ASN A 288 22.28 9.24 23.99
C ASN A 288 21.86 9.40 22.53
N GLN A 289 22.80 9.21 21.58
CA GLN A 289 22.51 9.23 20.15
C GLN A 289 21.59 8.07 19.73
N ILE A 290 21.87 6.85 20.20
CA ILE A 290 21.01 5.68 19.97
C ILE A 290 19.62 5.93 20.53
N ASN A 291 19.52 6.36 21.80
CA ASN A 291 18.25 6.64 22.44
C ASN A 291 17.47 7.74 21.71
N ALA A 292 18.12 8.84 21.30
CA ALA A 292 17.46 9.89 20.53
C ALA A 292 16.93 9.42 19.17
N LEU A 293 17.70 8.57 18.48
CA LEU A 293 17.27 7.99 17.20
C LEU A 293 16.08 7.04 17.38
N VAL A 294 16.14 6.15 18.36
CA VAL A 294 15.09 5.15 18.62
C VAL A 294 13.82 5.84 19.14
N ASP A 295 13.94 6.75 20.10
CA ASP A 295 12.81 7.52 20.67
C ASP A 295 12.08 8.32 19.60
N GLY A 296 12.82 9.04 18.75
CA GLY A 296 12.24 9.79 17.63
C GLY A 296 11.54 8.89 16.61
N ALA A 297 12.21 7.82 16.17
CA ALA A 297 11.66 6.91 15.16
C ALA A 297 10.42 6.16 15.67
N VAL A 298 10.47 5.62 16.89
CA VAL A 298 9.36 4.87 17.49
C VAL A 298 8.21 5.81 17.88
N GLY A 299 8.51 6.99 18.42
CA GLY A 299 7.50 7.99 18.75
C GLY A 299 6.73 8.49 17.52
N GLU A 300 7.43 8.78 16.42
CA GLU A 300 6.80 9.18 15.16
C GLU A 300 6.00 8.03 14.53
N PHE A 301 6.54 6.81 14.56
CA PHE A 301 5.82 5.61 14.10
C PHE A 301 4.52 5.39 14.89
N ALA A 302 4.57 5.51 16.22
CA ALA A 302 3.41 5.41 17.09
C ALA A 302 2.39 6.52 16.83
N ALA A 303 2.83 7.76 16.58
CA ALA A 303 1.96 8.86 16.24
C ALA A 303 1.22 8.63 14.91
N VAL A 304 1.94 8.18 13.88
CA VAL A 304 1.35 7.88 12.56
C VAL A 304 0.36 6.70 12.66
N LEU A 305 0.71 5.62 13.38
CA LEU A 305 -0.23 4.51 13.62
C LEU A 305 -1.44 4.92 14.46
N GLY A 306 -1.25 5.80 15.45
CA GLY A 306 -2.33 6.38 16.23
C GLY A 306 -3.30 7.19 15.36
N GLY A 307 -2.78 7.92 14.37
CA GLY A 307 -3.57 8.59 13.34
C GLY A 307 -4.33 7.59 12.45
N LEU A 308 -3.65 6.55 11.96
CA LEU A 308 -4.26 5.50 11.15
C LEU A 308 -5.43 4.80 11.88
N ALA A 309 -5.28 4.51 13.17
CA ALA A 309 -6.35 3.93 13.99
C ALA A 309 -7.59 4.85 14.12
N GLN A 310 -7.41 6.15 13.92
CA GLN A 310 -8.49 7.16 13.86
C GLN A 310 -8.96 7.44 12.42
N GLY A 311 -8.47 6.66 11.44
CA GLY A 311 -8.82 6.81 10.02
C GLY A 311 -7.98 7.85 9.28
N ASP A 312 -6.95 8.45 9.89
CA ASP A 312 -6.12 9.45 9.22
C ASP A 312 -5.03 8.80 8.35
N LEU A 313 -5.23 8.83 7.03
CA LEU A 313 -4.29 8.34 6.03
C LEU A 313 -3.39 9.46 5.47
N THR A 314 -3.40 10.66 6.06
CA THR A 314 -2.63 11.83 5.58
C THR A 314 -1.29 11.98 6.28
N ASN A 315 -1.16 11.52 7.51
CA ASN A 315 0.09 11.63 8.28
C ASN A 315 1.19 10.74 7.71
N ARG A 316 2.42 11.24 7.68
CA ARG A 316 3.61 10.53 7.19
C ARG A 316 4.75 10.68 8.17
N MET A 317 5.62 9.68 8.23
CA MET A 317 6.91 9.84 8.91
C MET A 317 7.81 10.77 8.07
N ALA A 318 8.21 11.90 8.65
CA ALA A 318 9.04 12.94 8.05
C ALA A 318 10.52 12.81 8.44
N GLY A 319 10.86 12.18 9.58
CA GLY A 319 12.25 12.10 10.07
C GLY A 319 13.26 11.49 9.09
N ASP A 320 14.52 11.95 9.12
CA ASP A 320 15.61 11.44 8.27
C ASP A 320 16.24 10.16 8.87
N TYR A 321 15.55 9.03 8.70
CA TYR A 321 16.00 7.74 9.19
C TYR A 321 16.78 6.96 8.15
N ARG A 322 17.86 6.31 8.58
CA ARG A 322 18.72 5.45 7.74
C ARG A 322 18.64 4.00 8.18
N GLY A 323 19.10 3.09 7.31
CA GLY A 323 19.08 1.66 7.56
C GLY A 323 17.66 1.14 7.83
N ARG A 324 17.49 0.31 8.87
CA ARG A 324 16.21 -0.35 9.19
C ARG A 324 15.08 0.61 9.52
N PHE A 325 15.35 1.72 10.20
CA PHE A 325 14.33 2.74 10.48
C PHE A 325 13.92 3.50 9.20
N GLY A 326 14.85 3.68 8.25
CA GLY A 326 14.54 4.22 6.92
C GLY A 326 13.63 3.29 6.10
N GLU A 327 13.93 1.99 6.09
CA GLU A 327 13.08 0.97 5.47
C GLU A 327 11.67 0.93 6.12
N LEU A 328 11.59 1.04 7.45
CA LEU A 328 10.33 1.11 8.18
C LEU A 328 9.51 2.34 7.79
N LYS A 329 10.13 3.52 7.75
CA LYS A 329 9.51 4.76 7.26
C LYS A 329 8.96 4.59 5.85
N GLN A 330 9.75 4.04 4.94
CA GLN A 330 9.33 3.83 3.54
C GLN A 330 8.16 2.85 3.46
N SER A 331 8.20 1.75 4.22
CA SER A 331 7.15 0.73 4.21
C SER A 331 5.84 1.26 4.79
N LEU A 332 5.89 1.99 5.91
CA LEU A 332 4.71 2.61 6.52
C LEU A 332 4.11 3.69 5.61
N ASN A 333 4.93 4.63 5.13
CA ASN A 333 4.47 5.69 4.23
C ASN A 333 3.91 5.11 2.91
N GLY A 334 4.55 4.08 2.35
CA GLY A 334 4.07 3.38 1.16
C GLY A 334 2.73 2.69 1.39
N THR A 335 2.55 2.04 2.54
CA THR A 335 1.27 1.41 2.92
C THR A 335 0.16 2.45 3.04
N LEU A 336 0.43 3.59 3.70
CA LEU A 336 -0.54 4.69 3.84
C LEU A 336 -0.88 5.33 2.49
N ALA A 337 0.11 5.46 1.58
CA ALA A 337 -0.13 5.95 0.24
C ALA A 337 -1.05 5.01 -0.56
N HIS A 338 -0.78 3.70 -0.55
CA HIS A 338 -1.63 2.72 -1.25
C HIS A 338 -3.04 2.61 -0.66
N LEU A 339 -3.18 2.66 0.67
CA LEU A 339 -4.49 2.71 1.32
C LEU A 339 -5.23 3.99 0.95
N GLY A 340 -4.54 5.14 0.98
CA GLY A 340 -5.11 6.44 0.62
C GLY A 340 -5.57 6.49 -0.83
N GLU A 341 -4.79 5.95 -1.76
CA GLU A 341 -5.17 5.79 -3.17
C GLU A 341 -6.41 4.89 -3.30
N THR A 342 -6.40 3.72 -2.67
CA THR A 342 -7.51 2.76 -2.71
C THR A 342 -8.82 3.38 -2.21
N VAL A 343 -8.78 4.05 -1.04
CA VAL A 343 -9.96 4.74 -0.47
C VAL A 343 -10.43 5.87 -1.41
N SER A 344 -9.50 6.64 -1.97
CA SER A 344 -9.85 7.73 -2.91
C SER A 344 -10.48 7.18 -4.19
N THR A 345 -9.98 6.07 -4.73
CA THR A 345 -10.59 5.40 -5.90
C THR A 345 -11.99 4.87 -5.57
N ILE A 346 -12.19 4.29 -4.39
CA ILE A 346 -13.52 3.82 -3.95
C ILE A 346 -14.48 5.01 -3.83
N GLN A 347 -14.08 6.12 -3.21
CA GLN A 347 -14.90 7.34 -3.11
C GLN A 347 -15.27 7.91 -4.48
N ALA A 348 -14.31 8.00 -5.41
CA ALA A 348 -14.55 8.47 -6.76
C ALA A 348 -15.50 7.52 -7.54
N THR A 349 -15.31 6.21 -7.39
CA THR A 349 -16.15 5.19 -8.03
C THR A 349 -17.57 5.23 -7.49
N ALA A 350 -17.73 5.29 -6.17
CA ALA A 350 -19.02 5.46 -5.50
C ALA A 350 -19.76 6.70 -6.00
N GLY A 351 -19.06 7.84 -6.15
CA GLY A 351 -19.63 9.05 -6.73
C GLY A 351 -20.09 8.87 -8.18
N ASN A 352 -19.34 8.14 -9.00
CA ASN A 352 -19.73 7.84 -10.38
C ASN A 352 -20.96 6.92 -10.45
N VAL A 353 -20.99 5.85 -9.65
CA VAL A 353 -22.12 4.92 -9.61
C VAL A 353 -23.37 5.64 -9.05
N SER A 354 -23.23 6.52 -8.07
CA SER A 354 -24.37 7.31 -7.53
C SER A 354 -25.00 8.20 -8.60
N ARG A 355 -24.18 8.87 -9.42
CA ARG A 355 -24.66 9.66 -10.56
C ARG A 355 -25.36 8.78 -11.59
N ALA A 356 -24.76 7.65 -11.96
CA ALA A 356 -25.36 6.71 -12.90
C ALA A 356 -26.70 6.16 -12.40
N ALA A 357 -26.81 5.80 -11.11
CA ALA A 357 -28.07 5.38 -10.50
C ALA A 357 -29.13 6.49 -10.55
N THR A 358 -28.72 7.75 -10.36
CA THR A 358 -29.64 8.90 -10.44
C THR A 358 -30.17 9.11 -11.86
N GLU A 359 -29.30 8.95 -12.86
CA GLU A 359 -29.68 9.01 -14.27
C GLU A 359 -30.59 7.84 -14.66
N ILE A 360 -30.33 6.62 -14.18
CA ILE A 360 -31.20 5.46 -14.39
C ILE A 360 -32.59 5.71 -13.78
N ASN A 361 -32.65 6.22 -12.54
CA ASN A 361 -33.93 6.50 -11.89
C ASN A 361 -34.74 7.57 -12.64
N ALA A 362 -34.08 8.63 -13.11
CA ALA A 362 -34.74 9.65 -13.94
C ALA A 362 -35.20 9.09 -15.29
N GLY A 363 -34.39 8.26 -15.94
CA GLY A 363 -34.73 7.59 -17.20
C GLY A 363 -35.90 6.61 -17.06
N ALA A 364 -35.96 5.88 -15.95
CA ALA A 364 -37.09 5.01 -15.61
C ALA A 364 -38.38 5.81 -15.42
N GLY A 365 -38.32 6.98 -14.77
CA GLY A 365 -39.46 7.89 -14.66
C GLY A 365 -39.95 8.42 -16.01
N ASP A 366 -39.04 8.78 -16.92
CA ASP A 366 -39.43 9.21 -18.28
C ASP A 366 -40.04 8.06 -19.09
N LEU A 367 -39.48 6.84 -18.96
CA LEU A 367 -40.03 5.65 -19.59
C LEU A 367 -41.46 5.40 -19.11
N ALA A 368 -41.71 5.41 -17.79
CA ALA A 368 -43.04 5.22 -17.21
C ALA A 368 -44.06 6.22 -17.79
N ARG A 369 -43.73 7.51 -17.80
CA ARG A 369 -44.61 8.55 -18.37
C ARG A 369 -44.90 8.30 -19.86
N ARG A 370 -43.90 7.96 -20.66
CA ARG A 370 -44.09 7.66 -22.09
C ARG A 370 -44.90 6.39 -22.31
N THR A 371 -44.76 5.40 -21.43
CA THR A 371 -45.57 4.18 -21.44
C THR A 371 -47.04 4.49 -21.13
N GLU A 372 -47.33 5.38 -20.17
CA GLU A 372 -48.71 5.87 -19.92
C GLU A 372 -49.31 6.60 -21.13
N GLU A 373 -48.53 7.49 -21.77
CA GLU A 373 -48.95 8.15 -23.01
C GLU A 373 -49.22 7.15 -24.15
N THR A 374 -48.38 6.11 -24.24
CA THR A 374 -48.52 5.06 -25.25
C THR A 374 -49.75 4.19 -24.98
N ALA A 375 -50.04 3.89 -23.71
CA ALA A 375 -51.25 3.16 -23.31
C ALA A 375 -52.50 3.92 -23.75
N THR A 376 -52.54 5.24 -23.53
CA THR A 376 -53.67 6.09 -23.96
C THR A 376 -53.87 6.05 -25.49
N ASN A 377 -52.77 6.14 -26.26
CA ASN A 377 -52.83 6.04 -27.72
C ASN A 377 -53.26 4.63 -28.20
N LEU A 378 -52.86 3.58 -27.48
CA LEU A 378 -53.27 2.21 -27.77
C LEU A 378 -54.76 1.99 -27.48
N GLU A 379 -55.31 2.58 -26.42
CA GLU A 379 -56.75 2.56 -26.15
C GLU A 379 -57.54 3.22 -27.29
N GLU A 380 -57.09 4.38 -27.79
CA GLU A 380 -57.73 5.04 -28.94
C GLU A 380 -57.60 4.21 -30.23
N THR A 381 -56.44 3.59 -30.45
CA THR A 381 -56.20 2.70 -31.60
C THR A 381 -57.07 1.44 -31.52
N ALA A 382 -57.25 0.87 -30.33
CA ALA A 382 -58.13 -0.28 -30.10
C ALA A 382 -59.59 0.08 -30.41
N ALA A 383 -60.07 1.21 -29.87
CA ALA A 383 -61.44 1.69 -30.11
C ALA A 383 -61.72 1.94 -31.60
N THR A 384 -60.78 2.59 -32.30
CA THR A 384 -60.91 2.83 -33.75
C THR A 384 -60.84 1.53 -34.56
N THR A 385 -60.04 0.55 -34.13
CA THR A 385 -59.99 -0.78 -34.75
C THR A 385 -61.31 -1.54 -34.57
N GLU A 386 -61.93 -1.47 -33.39
CA GLU A 386 -63.26 -2.04 -33.14
C GLU A 386 -64.35 -1.37 -34.00
N GLU A 387 -64.31 -0.04 -34.12
CA GLU A 387 -65.25 0.71 -34.96
C GLU A 387 -65.08 0.35 -36.45
N LEU A 388 -63.84 0.23 -36.93
CA LEU A 388 -63.53 -0.24 -38.27
C LEU A 388 -64.02 -1.67 -38.50
N ALA A 389 -63.82 -2.57 -37.54
CA ALA A 389 -64.31 -3.95 -37.60
C ALA A 389 -65.84 -3.99 -37.76
N ALA A 390 -66.56 -3.17 -36.99
CA ALA A 390 -68.02 -3.04 -37.09
C ALA A 390 -68.45 -2.52 -38.46
N SER A 391 -67.78 -1.49 -38.99
CA SER A 391 -68.07 -0.88 -40.29
C SER A 391 -67.81 -1.84 -41.46
N VAL A 392 -66.73 -2.62 -41.42
CA VAL A 392 -66.41 -3.66 -42.41
C VAL A 392 -67.43 -4.79 -42.35
N LYS A 393 -67.81 -5.25 -41.16
CA LYS A 393 -68.87 -6.27 -40.99
C LYS A 393 -70.21 -5.80 -41.54
N GLN A 394 -70.57 -4.53 -41.31
CA GLN A 394 -71.78 -3.93 -41.88
C GLN A 394 -71.69 -3.84 -43.41
N SER A 395 -70.56 -3.41 -43.96
CA SER A 395 -70.33 -3.32 -45.40
C SER A 395 -70.43 -4.69 -46.07
N ALA A 396 -69.92 -5.75 -45.44
CA ALA A 396 -70.06 -7.12 -45.93
C ALA A 396 -71.54 -7.55 -45.95
N GLY A 397 -72.30 -7.21 -44.92
CA GLY A 397 -73.75 -7.45 -44.87
C GLY A 397 -74.50 -6.73 -46.00
N ARG A 398 -74.24 -5.44 -46.18
CA ARG A 398 -74.87 -4.62 -47.23
C ARG A 398 -74.51 -5.08 -48.64
N SER A 399 -73.29 -5.54 -48.86
CA SER A 399 -72.88 -6.13 -50.14
C SER A 399 -73.68 -7.40 -50.44
N ARG A 400 -73.86 -8.31 -49.48
CA ARG A 400 -74.69 -9.51 -49.69
C ARG A 400 -76.15 -9.16 -50.02
N GLU A 401 -76.71 -8.18 -49.32
CA GLU A 401 -78.06 -7.68 -49.57
C GLU A 401 -78.17 -7.09 -51.00
N ALA A 402 -77.21 -6.27 -51.42
CA ALA A 402 -77.18 -5.68 -52.75
C ALA A 402 -77.04 -6.74 -53.87
N THR A 403 -76.24 -7.79 -53.67
CA THR A 403 -76.15 -8.92 -54.61
C THR A 403 -77.49 -9.66 -54.72
N SER A 404 -78.18 -9.89 -53.60
CA SER A 404 -79.50 -10.53 -53.59
C SER A 404 -80.52 -9.70 -54.37
N LEU A 405 -80.56 -8.39 -54.12
CA LEU A 405 -81.50 -7.47 -54.77
C LEU A 405 -81.22 -7.34 -56.29
N ALA A 406 -79.95 -7.32 -56.69
CA ALA A 406 -79.56 -7.36 -58.09
C ALA A 406 -79.99 -8.68 -58.77
N GLY A 407 -79.86 -9.81 -58.06
CA GLY A 407 -80.36 -11.11 -58.50
C GLY A 407 -81.88 -11.13 -58.74
N GLU A 408 -82.65 -10.58 -57.80
CA GLU A 408 -84.10 -10.45 -57.92
C GLU A 408 -84.48 -9.56 -59.11
N ALA A 409 -83.84 -8.40 -59.26
CA ALA A 409 -84.06 -7.50 -60.39
C ALA A 409 -83.76 -8.15 -61.74
N MET A 410 -82.68 -8.94 -61.84
CA MET A 410 -82.37 -9.73 -63.04
C MET A 410 -83.46 -10.77 -63.33
N SER A 411 -83.96 -11.46 -62.30
CA SER A 411 -85.03 -12.45 -62.46
C SER A 411 -86.30 -11.80 -63.02
N VAL A 412 -86.75 -10.70 -62.40
CA VAL A 412 -87.95 -9.96 -62.85
C VAL A 412 -87.78 -9.43 -64.27
N ALA A 413 -86.60 -8.92 -64.62
CA ALA A 413 -86.33 -8.43 -65.97
C ALA A 413 -86.28 -9.55 -67.02
N ASN A 414 -85.76 -10.73 -66.66
CA ASN A 414 -85.78 -11.92 -67.53
C ASN A 414 -87.20 -12.45 -67.75
N ASP A 415 -88.02 -12.51 -66.70
CA ASP A 415 -89.43 -12.87 -66.80
C ASP A 415 -90.18 -11.87 -67.69
N GLY A 416 -89.92 -10.57 -67.51
CA GLY A 416 -90.43 -9.51 -68.37
C GLY A 416 -90.02 -9.70 -69.84
N LYS A 417 -88.77 -10.07 -70.11
CA LYS A 417 -88.27 -10.35 -71.47
C LYS A 417 -89.02 -11.53 -72.10
N ALA A 418 -89.31 -12.57 -71.34
CA ALA A 418 -90.10 -13.71 -71.80
C ALA A 418 -91.53 -13.30 -72.16
N VAL A 419 -92.19 -12.48 -71.32
CA VAL A 419 -93.54 -11.96 -71.60
C VAL A 419 -93.56 -11.08 -72.85
N VAL A 420 -92.59 -10.17 -73.00
CA VAL A 420 -92.45 -9.33 -74.19
C VAL A 420 -92.24 -10.17 -75.45
N SER A 421 -91.40 -11.22 -75.39
CA SER A 421 -91.19 -12.13 -76.51
C SER A 421 -92.49 -12.86 -76.92
N GLN A 422 -93.26 -13.33 -75.94
CA GLN A 422 -94.58 -13.92 -76.21
C GLN A 422 -95.56 -12.92 -76.82
N ALA A 423 -95.54 -11.66 -76.35
CA ALA A 423 -96.38 -10.58 -76.87
C ALA A 423 -96.04 -10.24 -78.33
N VAL A 424 -94.75 -10.13 -78.69
CA VAL A 424 -94.31 -9.94 -80.10
C VAL A 424 -94.85 -11.07 -80.97
N GLY A 425 -94.66 -12.33 -80.55
CA GLY A 425 -95.16 -13.48 -81.32
C GLY A 425 -96.69 -13.51 -81.44
N ALA A 426 -97.43 -12.97 -80.47
CA ALA A 426 -98.89 -12.83 -80.58
C ALA A 426 -99.29 -11.74 -81.58
N ILE A 427 -98.59 -10.61 -81.60
CA ILE A 427 -98.87 -9.51 -82.52
C ILE A 427 -98.49 -9.87 -83.96
N GLU A 428 -97.40 -10.62 -84.17
CA GLU A 428 -97.02 -11.16 -85.50
C GLU A 428 -98.11 -12.08 -86.07
N ARG A 429 -98.78 -12.88 -85.23
CA ARG A 429 -99.94 -13.68 -85.66
C ARG A 429 -101.13 -12.80 -86.06
N ILE A 430 -101.34 -11.68 -85.37
CA ILE A 430 -102.39 -10.70 -85.71
C ILE A 430 -102.06 -10.03 -87.05
N GLU A 431 -100.81 -9.62 -87.27
CA GLU A 431 -100.33 -9.03 -88.53
C GLU A 431 -100.55 -9.99 -89.71
N ASN A 432 -100.14 -11.26 -89.57
CA ASN A 432 -100.35 -12.28 -90.59
C ASN A 432 -101.85 -12.53 -90.86
N SER A 433 -102.66 -12.64 -89.80
CA SER A 433 -104.12 -12.80 -89.93
C SER A 433 -104.75 -11.63 -90.68
N SER A 434 -104.36 -10.39 -90.36
CA SER A 434 -104.84 -9.19 -91.05
C SER A 434 -104.40 -9.13 -92.50
N GLY A 435 -103.18 -9.59 -92.82
CA GLY A 435 -102.71 -9.79 -94.20
C GLY A 435 -103.61 -10.75 -94.99
N ARG A 436 -103.94 -11.91 -94.41
CA ARG A 436 -104.86 -12.87 -95.04
C ARG A 436 -106.27 -12.32 -95.22
N ILE A 437 -106.76 -11.51 -94.27
CA ILE A 437 -108.06 -10.83 -94.43
C ILE A 437 -107.99 -9.82 -95.59
N SER A 438 -106.89 -9.07 -95.73
CA SER A 438 -106.69 -8.15 -96.85
C SER A 438 -106.74 -8.86 -98.22
N GLU A 439 -106.13 -10.04 -98.33
CA GLU A 439 -106.21 -10.90 -99.52
C GLU A 439 -107.64 -11.33 -99.83
N ILE A 440 -108.39 -11.81 -98.82
CA ILE A 440 -109.80 -12.20 -98.96
C ILE A 440 -110.64 -11.01 -99.44
N VAL A 441 -110.43 -9.83 -98.85
CA VAL A 441 -111.15 -8.61 -99.24
C VAL A 441 -110.82 -8.18 -100.68
N SER A 442 -109.58 -8.40 -101.13
CA SER A 442 -109.21 -8.17 -102.54
C SER A 442 -109.96 -9.13 -103.48
N VAL A 443 -110.08 -10.41 -103.12
CA VAL A 443 -110.87 -11.38 -103.89
C VAL A 443 -112.35 -11.00 -103.91
N ILE A 444 -112.90 -10.47 -102.81
CA ILE A 444 -114.29 -9.98 -102.77
C ILE A 444 -114.48 -8.78 -103.72
N ASP A 445 -113.53 -7.83 -103.77
CA ASP A 445 -113.57 -6.71 -104.72
C ASP A 445 -113.51 -7.20 -106.18
N ASP A 446 -112.66 -8.19 -106.47
CA ASP A 446 -112.56 -8.82 -107.79
C ASP A 446 -113.87 -9.53 -108.18
N ILE A 447 -114.48 -10.28 -107.27
CA ILE A 447 -115.80 -10.91 -107.49
C ILE A 447 -116.87 -9.85 -107.73
N ALA A 448 -116.87 -8.76 -106.97
CA ALA A 448 -117.80 -7.64 -107.16
C ALA A 448 -117.60 -6.98 -108.53
N PHE A 449 -116.35 -6.80 -108.98
CA PHE A 449 -116.03 -6.26 -110.30
C PHE A 449 -116.50 -7.19 -111.43
N GLN A 450 -116.23 -8.49 -111.33
CA GLN A 450 -116.71 -9.50 -112.28
C GLN A 450 -118.24 -9.55 -112.33
N THR A 451 -118.90 -9.49 -111.17
CA THR A 451 -120.37 -9.46 -111.08
C THR A 451 -120.94 -8.20 -111.73
N ASN A 452 -120.29 -7.04 -111.56
CA ASN A 452 -120.66 -5.79 -112.23
C ASN A 452 -120.51 -5.88 -113.77
N LEU A 453 -119.47 -6.56 -114.29
CA LEU A 453 -119.31 -6.80 -115.72
C LEU A 453 -120.33 -7.80 -116.27
N LEU A 454 -120.64 -8.88 -115.54
CA LEU A 454 -121.69 -9.84 -115.91
C LEU A 454 -123.06 -9.17 -115.95
N ALA A 455 -123.36 -8.34 -114.95
CA ALA A 455 -124.60 -7.58 -114.87
C ALA A 455 -124.71 -6.55 -116.01
N LEU A 456 -123.60 -5.91 -116.39
CA LEU A 456 -123.54 -5.04 -117.57
C LEU A 456 -123.85 -5.82 -118.86
N ASN A 457 -123.21 -6.98 -119.05
CA ASN A 457 -123.46 -7.84 -120.21
C ASN A 457 -124.92 -8.32 -120.26
N ALA A 458 -125.48 -8.70 -119.11
CA ALA A 458 -126.88 -9.10 -118.98
C ALA A 458 -127.85 -7.95 -119.28
N ALA A 459 -127.55 -6.72 -118.83
CA ALA A 459 -128.34 -5.53 -119.14
C ALA A 459 -128.31 -5.20 -120.64
N VAL A 460 -127.17 -5.38 -121.31
CA VAL A 460 -127.02 -5.22 -122.76
C VAL A 460 -127.83 -6.26 -123.52
N GLU A 461 -127.74 -7.55 -123.13
CA GLU A 461 -128.50 -8.62 -123.79
C GLU A 461 -130.01 -8.49 -123.53
N ALA A 462 -130.41 -8.02 -122.35
CA ALA A 462 -131.79 -7.70 -122.03
C ALA A 462 -132.33 -6.52 -122.87
N ALA A 463 -131.51 -5.49 -123.13
CA ALA A 463 -131.86 -4.41 -124.05
C ALA A 463 -131.97 -4.90 -125.50
N ARG A 464 -131.15 -5.88 -125.89
CA ARG A 464 -131.15 -6.51 -127.22
C ARG A 464 -132.40 -7.37 -127.46
N ALA A 465 -132.95 -7.97 -126.41
CA ALA A 465 -134.18 -8.78 -126.45
C ALA A 465 -135.49 -7.96 -126.49
N GLY A 466 -135.44 -6.62 -126.47
CA GLY A 466 -136.61 -5.74 -126.62
C GLY A 466 -137.64 -5.88 -125.48
N ASP A 467 -138.93 -5.96 -125.81
CA ASP A 467 -140.01 -5.98 -124.80
C ASP A 467 -140.00 -7.22 -123.89
N ALA A 468 -139.47 -8.36 -124.37
CA ALA A 468 -139.34 -9.59 -123.57
C ALA A 468 -138.21 -9.51 -122.53
N GLY A 469 -137.25 -8.61 -122.69
CA GLY A 469 -136.09 -8.43 -121.82
C GLY A 469 -136.28 -7.44 -120.67
N LYS A 470 -137.40 -6.70 -120.62
CA LYS A 470 -137.63 -5.62 -119.63
C LYS A 470 -137.48 -6.06 -118.17
N GLY A 471 -137.99 -7.23 -117.81
CA GLY A 471 -137.84 -7.79 -116.45
C GLY A 471 -136.39 -8.17 -116.11
N PHE A 472 -135.67 -8.74 -117.09
CA PHE A 472 -134.24 -9.07 -116.94
C PHE A 472 -133.36 -7.83 -116.85
N ALA A 473 -133.69 -6.75 -117.56
CA ALA A 473 -132.95 -5.49 -117.49
C ALA A 473 -133.01 -4.85 -116.08
N VAL A 474 -134.16 -4.91 -115.41
CA VAL A 474 -134.31 -4.42 -114.03
C VAL A 474 -133.46 -5.24 -113.07
N VAL A 475 -133.54 -6.57 -113.14
CA VAL A 475 -132.71 -7.47 -112.31
C VAL A 475 -131.22 -7.23 -112.57
N ALA A 476 -130.81 -7.09 -113.83
CA ALA A 476 -129.42 -6.78 -114.19
C ALA A 476 -128.95 -5.43 -113.62
N SER A 477 -129.80 -4.40 -113.62
CA SER A 477 -129.48 -3.11 -113.01
C SER A 477 -129.35 -3.19 -111.47
N GLU A 478 -130.19 -3.98 -110.82
CA GLU A 478 -130.14 -4.18 -109.35
C GLU A 478 -128.90 -4.99 -108.94
N VAL A 479 -128.58 -6.06 -109.69
CA VAL A 479 -127.35 -6.85 -109.49
C VAL A 479 -126.12 -5.98 -109.70
N ARG A 480 -126.15 -5.08 -110.68
CA ARG A 480 -125.06 -4.12 -110.93
C ARG A 480 -124.90 -3.14 -109.76
N ALA A 481 -125.99 -2.57 -109.26
CA ALA A 481 -125.95 -1.66 -108.12
C ALA A 481 -125.45 -2.37 -106.85
N LEU A 482 -125.87 -3.61 -106.61
CA LEU A 482 -125.38 -4.45 -105.51
C LEU A 482 -123.88 -4.76 -105.64
N ALA A 483 -123.40 -5.07 -106.85
CA ALA A 483 -121.99 -5.29 -107.14
C ALA A 483 -121.14 -4.04 -106.89
N GLN A 484 -121.61 -2.85 -107.32
CA GLN A 484 -120.94 -1.59 -107.02
C GLN A 484 -120.90 -1.29 -105.51
N ARG A 485 -122.00 -1.52 -104.79
CA ARG A 485 -122.05 -1.39 -103.33
C ARG A 485 -121.09 -2.37 -102.63
N SER A 486 -120.98 -3.60 -103.13
CA SER A 486 -120.08 -4.62 -102.59
C SER A 486 -118.60 -4.28 -102.82
N SER A 487 -118.25 -3.76 -104.00
CA SER A 487 -116.91 -3.25 -104.32
C SER A 487 -116.54 -2.06 -103.42
N GLN A 488 -117.45 -1.11 -103.20
CA GLN A 488 -117.20 0.03 -102.32
C GLN A 488 -116.99 -0.43 -100.86
N ALA A 489 -117.85 -1.32 -100.34
CA ALA A 489 -117.69 -1.87 -99.01
C ALA A 489 -116.37 -2.66 -98.86
N ALA A 490 -115.97 -3.42 -99.88
CA ALA A 490 -114.68 -4.11 -99.90
C ALA A 490 -113.50 -3.12 -99.84
N LYS A 491 -113.55 -2.01 -100.59
CA LYS A 491 -112.52 -0.95 -100.53
C LYS A 491 -112.46 -0.26 -99.18
N ASP A 492 -113.60 0.02 -98.55
CA ASP A 492 -113.66 0.63 -97.22
C ASP A 492 -113.06 -0.32 -96.16
N ILE A 493 -113.40 -1.62 -96.20
CA ILE A 493 -112.81 -2.65 -95.34
C ILE A 493 -111.30 -2.76 -95.59
N LYS A 494 -110.86 -2.75 -96.85
CA LYS A 494 -109.44 -2.76 -97.21
C LYS A 494 -108.70 -1.58 -96.61
N GLY A 495 -109.29 -0.38 -96.66
CA GLY A 495 -108.75 0.81 -96.01
C GLY A 495 -108.59 0.65 -94.49
N LEU A 496 -109.61 0.12 -93.82
CA LEU A 496 -109.54 -0.18 -92.38
C LEU A 496 -108.45 -1.19 -92.04
N ILE A 497 -108.30 -2.27 -92.83
CA ILE A 497 -107.26 -3.29 -92.62
C ILE A 497 -105.86 -2.71 -92.81
N VAL A 498 -105.66 -1.88 -93.85
CA VAL A 498 -104.38 -1.20 -94.07
C VAL A 498 -104.03 -0.30 -92.87
N SER A 499 -105.00 0.46 -92.35
CA SER A 499 -104.81 1.27 -91.15
C SER A 499 -104.51 0.43 -89.91
N SER A 500 -105.24 -0.67 -89.68
CA SER A 500 -104.97 -1.60 -88.58
C SER A 500 -103.59 -2.25 -88.68
N ASN A 501 -103.14 -2.64 -89.88
CA ASN A 501 -101.78 -3.17 -90.09
C ASN A 501 -100.71 -2.14 -89.74
N GLN A 502 -100.92 -0.87 -90.09
CA GLN A 502 -100.00 0.19 -89.72
C GLN A 502 -99.93 0.37 -88.18
N GLN A 503 -101.06 0.39 -87.49
CA GLN A 503 -101.11 0.48 -86.02
C GLN A 503 -100.49 -0.74 -85.33
N VAL A 504 -100.73 -1.94 -85.86
CA VAL A 504 -100.11 -3.19 -85.39
C VAL A 504 -98.59 -3.13 -85.56
N GLY A 505 -98.10 -2.69 -86.72
CA GLY A 505 -96.67 -2.53 -86.97
C GLY A 505 -96.00 -1.50 -86.05
N GLU A 506 -96.67 -0.39 -85.72
CA GLU A 506 -96.20 0.56 -84.71
C GLU A 506 -96.21 -0.06 -83.30
N GLY A 507 -97.24 -0.83 -82.95
CA GLY A 507 -97.31 -1.59 -81.70
C GLY A 507 -96.14 -2.57 -81.54
N VAL A 508 -95.81 -3.34 -82.58
CA VAL A 508 -94.65 -4.25 -82.59
C VAL A 508 -93.35 -3.49 -82.30
N LYS A 509 -93.17 -2.29 -82.88
CA LYS A 509 -91.98 -1.46 -82.63
C LYS A 509 -91.85 -1.08 -81.16
N PHE A 510 -92.93 -0.64 -80.51
CA PHE A 510 -92.89 -0.28 -79.08
C PHE A 510 -92.61 -1.48 -78.18
N VAL A 511 -93.22 -2.63 -78.47
CA VAL A 511 -92.99 -3.86 -77.70
C VAL A 511 -91.55 -4.35 -77.87
N ARG A 512 -90.98 -4.29 -79.08
CA ARG A 512 -89.57 -4.62 -79.32
C ARG A 512 -88.62 -3.69 -78.56
N SER A 513 -88.89 -2.39 -78.58
CA SER A 513 -88.10 -1.39 -77.82
C SER A 513 -88.19 -1.64 -76.31
N THR A 514 -89.34 -2.09 -75.81
CA THR A 514 -89.50 -2.51 -74.40
C THR A 514 -88.63 -3.72 -74.07
N GLY A 515 -88.55 -4.71 -74.98
CA GLY A 515 -87.67 -5.86 -74.85
C GLY A 515 -86.18 -5.48 -74.80
N GLU A 516 -85.75 -4.57 -75.68
CA GLU A 516 -84.40 -4.00 -75.67
C GLU A 516 -84.10 -3.24 -74.37
N ALA A 517 -85.08 -2.50 -73.83
CA ALA A 517 -84.94 -1.82 -72.55
C ALA A 517 -84.73 -2.81 -71.38
N LEU A 518 -85.50 -3.90 -71.34
CA LEU A 518 -85.34 -4.97 -70.34
C LEU A 518 -83.99 -5.67 -70.46
N GLU A 519 -83.49 -5.90 -71.68
CA GLU A 519 -82.16 -6.48 -71.90
C GLU A 519 -81.03 -5.59 -71.34
N ARG A 520 -81.15 -4.26 -71.51
CA ARG A 520 -80.22 -3.32 -70.88
C ARG A 520 -80.30 -3.34 -69.35
N ILE A 521 -81.49 -3.54 -68.77
CA ILE A 521 -81.68 -3.67 -67.32
C ILE A 521 -80.98 -4.93 -66.80
N VAL A 522 -81.16 -6.08 -67.46
CA VAL A 522 -80.47 -7.33 -67.10
C VAL A 522 -78.95 -7.13 -67.15
N ALA A 523 -78.43 -6.52 -68.21
CA ALA A 523 -77.01 -6.24 -68.35
C ALA A 523 -76.48 -5.28 -67.25
N ALA A 524 -77.25 -4.25 -66.89
CA ALA A 524 -76.90 -3.31 -65.83
C ALA A 524 -76.92 -3.97 -64.44
N ALA A 525 -77.96 -4.75 -64.13
CA ALA A 525 -78.06 -5.49 -62.88
C ALA A 525 -76.95 -6.55 -62.74
N GLY A 526 -76.56 -7.21 -63.84
CA GLY A 526 -75.40 -8.10 -63.88
C GLY A 526 -74.09 -7.39 -63.56
N LYS A 527 -73.88 -6.17 -64.11
CA LYS A 527 -72.71 -5.34 -63.75
C LYS A 527 -72.71 -4.95 -62.28
N VAL A 528 -73.86 -4.56 -61.72
CA VAL A 528 -73.99 -4.25 -60.28
C VAL A 528 -73.62 -5.48 -59.45
N SER A 529 -74.16 -6.66 -59.78
CA SER A 529 -73.83 -7.90 -59.07
C SER A 529 -72.34 -8.22 -59.11
N ALA A 530 -71.67 -8.02 -60.25
CA ALA A 530 -70.23 -8.24 -60.39
C ALA A 530 -69.42 -7.25 -59.52
N THR A 531 -69.73 -5.96 -59.57
CA THR A 531 -69.04 -4.95 -58.75
C THR A 531 -69.25 -5.19 -57.25
N VAL A 532 -70.44 -5.59 -56.83
CA VAL A 532 -70.71 -5.91 -55.43
C VAL A 532 -69.98 -7.17 -54.98
N ALA A 533 -69.79 -8.15 -55.85
CA ALA A 533 -68.95 -9.31 -55.57
C ALA A 533 -67.47 -8.91 -55.33
N ASP A 534 -66.93 -8.00 -56.15
CA ASP A 534 -65.58 -7.45 -55.95
C ASP A 534 -65.48 -6.71 -54.60
N ILE A 535 -66.48 -5.89 -54.25
CA ILE A 535 -66.53 -5.21 -52.95
C ILE A 535 -66.59 -6.23 -51.81
N SER A 536 -67.39 -7.28 -51.93
CA SER A 536 -67.48 -8.34 -50.91
C SER A 536 -66.16 -9.06 -50.71
N SER A 537 -65.41 -9.32 -51.79
CA SER A 537 -64.07 -9.90 -51.72
C SER A 537 -63.10 -8.96 -51.00
N ALA A 538 -63.06 -7.69 -51.39
CA ALA A 538 -62.21 -6.67 -50.74
C ALA A 538 -62.57 -6.48 -49.26
N THR A 539 -63.87 -6.54 -48.91
CA THR A 539 -64.34 -6.42 -47.54
C THR A 539 -63.90 -7.62 -46.68
N ALA A 540 -63.86 -8.83 -47.26
CA ALA A 540 -63.34 -10.01 -46.57
C ALA A 540 -61.84 -9.90 -46.29
N GLU A 541 -61.07 -9.36 -47.23
CA GLU A 541 -59.64 -9.09 -47.06
C GLU A 541 -59.39 -8.01 -46.00
N GLN A 542 -60.19 -6.92 -46.01
CA GLN A 542 -60.15 -5.90 -44.96
C GLN A 542 -60.47 -6.46 -43.57
N ALA A 543 -61.46 -7.35 -43.47
CA ALA A 543 -61.81 -7.99 -42.20
C ALA A 543 -60.62 -8.79 -41.64
N HIS A 544 -59.89 -9.50 -42.51
CA HIS A 544 -58.68 -10.21 -42.11
C HIS A 544 -57.57 -9.26 -41.66
N GLY A 545 -57.31 -8.18 -42.40
CA GLY A 545 -56.33 -7.17 -42.00
C GLY A 545 -56.66 -6.47 -40.67
N ILE A 546 -57.95 -6.28 -40.37
CA ILE A 546 -58.40 -5.73 -39.08
C ILE A 546 -58.17 -6.73 -37.94
N GLU A 547 -58.35 -8.02 -38.19
CA GLU A 547 -58.06 -9.06 -37.19
C GLU A 547 -56.55 -9.12 -36.86
N GLU A 548 -55.68 -9.01 -37.87
CA GLU A 548 -54.23 -8.89 -37.65
C GLU A 548 -53.86 -7.60 -36.89
N MET A 549 -54.50 -6.47 -37.22
CA MET A 549 -54.32 -5.21 -36.47
C MET A 549 -54.75 -5.37 -35.01
N SER A 550 -55.90 -6.01 -34.74
CA SER A 550 -56.38 -6.25 -33.38
C SER A 550 -55.40 -7.11 -32.57
N GLN A 551 -54.84 -8.16 -33.17
CA GLN A 551 -53.80 -8.97 -32.53
C GLN A 551 -52.52 -8.16 -32.26
N THR A 552 -52.15 -7.28 -33.19
CA THR A 552 -50.98 -6.39 -33.03
C THR A 552 -51.19 -5.41 -31.88
N VAL A 553 -52.38 -4.81 -31.77
CA VAL A 553 -52.74 -3.90 -30.67
C VAL A 553 -52.68 -4.64 -29.33
N ALA A 554 -53.21 -5.87 -29.25
CA ALA A 554 -53.10 -6.69 -28.04
C ALA A 554 -51.65 -7.00 -27.65
N HIS A 555 -50.78 -7.28 -28.63
CA HIS A 555 -49.35 -7.48 -28.38
C HIS A 555 -48.64 -6.18 -27.92
N MET A 556 -49.01 -5.04 -28.49
CA MET A 556 -48.48 -3.74 -28.07
C MET A 556 -48.94 -3.37 -26.66
N ASP A 557 -50.16 -3.74 -26.26
CA ASP A 557 -50.65 -3.57 -24.89
C ASP A 557 -49.83 -4.40 -23.89
N GLU A 558 -49.58 -5.68 -24.21
CA GLU A 558 -48.71 -6.54 -23.39
C GLU A 558 -47.31 -5.96 -23.22
N MET A 559 -46.69 -5.49 -24.31
CA MET A 559 -45.38 -4.82 -24.25
C MET A 559 -45.42 -3.51 -23.45
N THR A 560 -46.53 -2.77 -23.53
CA THR A 560 -46.72 -1.52 -22.78
C THR A 560 -46.78 -1.81 -21.28
N GLN A 561 -47.51 -2.85 -20.88
CA GLN A 561 -47.54 -3.31 -19.49
C GLN A 561 -46.16 -3.81 -19.00
N GLN A 562 -45.43 -4.56 -19.83
CA GLN A 562 -44.07 -4.99 -19.52
C GLN A 562 -43.10 -3.81 -19.37
N ASN A 563 -43.22 -2.78 -20.22
CA ASN A 563 -42.40 -1.57 -20.11
C ASN A 563 -42.69 -0.79 -18.83
N SER A 564 -43.95 -0.74 -18.39
CA SER A 564 -44.34 -0.13 -17.11
C SER A 564 -43.70 -0.88 -15.94
N ALA A 565 -43.82 -2.21 -15.91
CA ALA A 565 -43.17 -3.04 -14.88
C ALA A 565 -41.63 -2.90 -14.90
N LEU A 566 -41.03 -2.84 -16.08
CA LEU A 566 -39.58 -2.65 -16.23
C LEU A 566 -39.13 -1.26 -15.74
N ALA A 567 -39.92 -0.22 -16.00
CA ALA A 567 -39.66 1.12 -15.51
C ALA A 567 -39.71 1.16 -13.97
N GLU A 568 -40.75 0.58 -13.36
CA GLU A 568 -40.85 0.47 -11.89
C GLU A 568 -39.67 -0.32 -11.29
N GLN A 569 -39.34 -1.48 -11.87
CA GLN A 569 -38.22 -2.30 -11.42
C GLN A 569 -36.89 -1.55 -11.53
N SER A 570 -36.69 -0.78 -12.63
CA SER A 570 -35.47 0.01 -12.85
C SER A 570 -35.34 1.14 -11.84
N ALA A 571 -36.44 1.85 -11.54
CA ALA A 571 -36.48 2.89 -10.52
C ALA A 571 -36.20 2.32 -9.11
N SER A 572 -36.80 1.17 -8.78
CA SER A 572 -36.54 0.47 -7.52
C SER A 572 -35.08 0.06 -7.39
N SER A 573 -34.52 -0.58 -8.43
CA SER A 573 -33.11 -1.03 -8.44
C SER A 573 -32.15 0.16 -8.32
N ALA A 574 -32.44 1.27 -9.00
CA ALA A 574 -31.65 2.48 -8.90
C ALA A 574 -31.69 3.08 -7.48
N THR A 575 -32.86 3.07 -6.83
CA THR A 575 -33.02 3.55 -5.45
C THR A 575 -32.26 2.67 -4.45
N GLU A 576 -32.32 1.35 -4.60
CA GLU A 576 -31.56 0.40 -3.79
C GLU A 576 -30.04 0.60 -3.96
N LEU A 577 -29.57 0.73 -5.20
CA LEU A 577 -28.16 1.06 -5.49
C LEU A 577 -27.72 2.38 -4.85
N MET A 578 -28.56 3.42 -4.86
CA MET A 578 -28.24 4.67 -4.15
C MET A 578 -28.07 4.45 -2.65
N GLY A 579 -28.91 3.61 -2.04
CA GLY A 579 -28.80 3.24 -0.62
C GLY A 579 -27.51 2.49 -0.30
N GLU A 580 -27.14 1.51 -1.12
CA GLU A 580 -25.88 0.76 -0.99
C GLU A 580 -24.65 1.67 -1.15
N ILE A 581 -24.69 2.60 -2.11
CA ILE A 581 -23.60 3.56 -2.34
C ILE A 581 -23.51 4.57 -1.20
N ALA A 582 -24.62 5.01 -0.63
CA ALA A 582 -24.62 5.87 0.56
C ALA A 582 -23.96 5.14 1.74
N THR A 583 -24.32 3.88 1.96
CA THR A 583 -23.70 3.03 2.99
C THR A 583 -22.20 2.86 2.76
N LEU A 584 -21.79 2.57 1.53
CA LEU A 584 -20.37 2.49 1.16
C LEU A 584 -19.63 3.81 1.42
N ARG A 585 -20.24 4.94 1.06
CA ARG A 585 -19.68 6.28 1.28
C ARG A 585 -19.48 6.54 2.77
N ASP A 586 -20.44 6.17 3.61
CA ASP A 586 -20.35 6.36 5.06
C ASP A 586 -19.26 5.47 5.68
N LEU A 587 -19.10 4.23 5.19
CA LEU A 587 -17.99 3.35 5.60
C LEU A 587 -16.63 3.93 5.26
N VAL A 588 -16.45 4.48 4.05
CA VAL A 588 -15.17 5.05 3.64
C VAL A 588 -14.96 6.49 4.14
N ALA A 589 -15.99 7.17 4.62
CA ALA A 589 -15.91 8.51 5.20
C ALA A 589 -15.14 8.53 6.53
N PHE A 590 -15.02 7.39 7.20
CA PHE A 590 -14.12 7.23 8.35
C PHE A 590 -12.67 7.57 7.99
N PHE A 591 -12.24 7.21 6.76
CA PHE A 591 -10.88 7.44 6.32
C PHE A 591 -10.71 8.85 5.74
N ARG A 592 -9.81 9.62 6.35
CA ARG A 592 -9.36 10.91 5.83
C ARG A 592 -8.20 10.66 4.87
N THR A 593 -8.45 10.93 3.59
CA THR A 593 -7.42 10.95 2.56
C THR A 593 -6.97 12.38 2.31
N GLU A 594 -5.75 12.55 1.80
CA GLU A 594 -5.42 13.85 1.20
C GLU A 594 -6.44 14.07 0.11
N ALA A 595 -7.15 15.19 0.16
CA ALA A 595 -7.93 15.62 -0.96
C ALA A 595 -6.93 15.79 -2.10
N LEU A 596 -6.81 14.76 -2.94
CA LEU A 596 -6.35 14.91 -4.29
C LEU A 596 -7.20 16.06 -4.80
N GLN A 597 -6.59 17.25 -4.93
CA GLN A 597 -7.11 18.30 -5.76
C GLN A 597 -7.18 17.66 -7.14
N ALA A 598 -8.31 17.00 -7.39
CA ALA A 598 -8.67 16.56 -8.71
C ALA A 598 -8.49 17.81 -9.56
N PRO A 599 -7.68 17.79 -10.63
CA PRO A 599 -7.65 18.89 -11.55
C PRO A 599 -9.09 19.09 -11.99
N ALA A 600 -9.71 20.16 -11.48
CA ALA A 600 -11.04 20.55 -11.86
C ALA A 600 -10.99 20.73 -13.39
N ALA A 601 -11.86 20.00 -14.08
CA ALA A 601 -12.15 20.14 -15.51
C ALA A 601 -11.01 19.81 -16.50
N ARG A 602 -10.80 18.52 -16.80
CA ARG A 602 -10.38 18.11 -18.17
C ARG A 602 -11.17 16.97 -18.81
N TYR A 603 -12.10 16.36 -18.10
CA TYR A 603 -13.09 15.45 -18.68
C TYR A 603 -14.50 15.89 -18.33
N ALA A 604 -14.88 17.09 -18.76
CA ALA A 604 -16.26 17.27 -19.18
C ALA A 604 -16.38 16.60 -20.56
N ALA A 605 -16.44 15.26 -20.56
CA ALA A 605 -17.09 14.59 -21.68
C ALA A 605 -18.49 15.24 -21.79
N PRO A 606 -18.94 15.64 -22.98
CA PRO A 606 -20.31 16.13 -23.14
C PRO A 606 -21.21 15.07 -22.51
N GLY A 607 -22.01 15.47 -21.52
CA GLY A 607 -22.79 14.53 -20.71
C GLY A 607 -23.47 13.50 -21.58
N GLU A 608 -23.61 12.28 -21.07
CA GLU A 608 -24.36 11.17 -21.66
C GLU A 608 -25.62 11.62 -22.46
N PRO A 609 -26.43 12.61 -22.01
CA PRO A 609 -27.57 13.10 -22.79
C PRO A 609 -27.20 13.65 -24.17
N ALA A 610 -26.10 14.39 -24.30
CA ALA A 610 -25.66 14.95 -25.57
C ALA A 610 -25.02 13.90 -26.49
N ARG A 611 -24.40 12.86 -25.92
CA ARG A 611 -23.87 11.72 -26.68
C ARG A 611 -24.99 10.82 -27.17
N LEU A 612 -25.96 10.52 -26.32
CA LEU A 612 -27.16 9.74 -26.67
C LEU A 612 -28.06 10.50 -27.64
N GLN A 613 -28.22 11.82 -27.50
CA GLN A 613 -28.91 12.65 -28.50
C GLN A 613 -28.20 12.66 -29.86
N ARG A 614 -26.87 12.67 -29.91
CA ARG A 614 -26.13 12.56 -31.18
C ARG A 614 -26.23 11.17 -31.79
N LEU A 615 -26.20 10.10 -30.98
CA LEU A 615 -26.38 8.74 -31.45
C LEU A 615 -27.83 8.51 -31.95
N ALA A 616 -28.83 9.04 -31.24
CA ALA A 616 -30.22 9.01 -31.66
C ALA A 616 -30.44 9.85 -32.94
N ALA A 617 -29.86 11.05 -33.02
CA ALA A 617 -29.92 11.88 -34.22
C ALA A 617 -29.21 11.23 -35.42
N ALA A 618 -28.09 10.55 -35.20
CA ALA A 618 -27.40 9.79 -36.25
C ALA A 618 -28.23 8.58 -36.72
N ALA A 619 -28.86 7.85 -35.80
CA ALA A 619 -29.74 6.73 -36.14
C ALA A 619 -31.01 7.17 -36.90
N LEU A 620 -31.58 8.33 -36.57
CA LEU A 620 -32.71 8.93 -37.27
C LEU A 620 -32.36 9.43 -38.69
N VAL A 621 -31.13 9.92 -38.90
CA VAL A 621 -30.65 10.33 -40.24
C VAL A 621 -30.35 9.11 -41.12
N GLU A 622 -29.94 7.98 -40.53
CA GLU A 622 -29.69 6.74 -41.28
C GLU A 622 -30.98 6.05 -41.75
N GLN A 623 -32.09 6.22 -41.03
CA GLN A 623 -33.43 5.75 -41.46
C GLN A 623 -34.14 6.69 -42.44
N ALA A 624 -33.63 7.92 -42.66
CA ALA A 624 -34.16 8.89 -43.60
C ALA A 624 -33.53 8.81 -45.01
N GLN A 625 -32.88 7.69 -45.37
CA GLN A 625 -32.59 7.43 -46.78
C GLN A 625 -33.90 7.12 -47.51
N PRO A 626 -34.27 7.85 -48.58
CA PRO A 626 -35.41 7.49 -49.38
C PRO A 626 -35.19 6.06 -49.93
N PRO A 627 -36.23 5.22 -50.01
CA PRO A 627 -36.09 3.88 -50.54
C PRO A 627 -35.43 3.99 -51.92
N ARG A 628 -34.30 3.30 -52.10
CA ARG A 628 -33.62 3.24 -53.40
C ARG A 628 -34.67 2.83 -54.44
N ARG A 629 -34.92 3.70 -55.42
CA ARG A 629 -35.75 3.37 -56.59
C ARG A 629 -35.23 2.04 -57.15
N PHE A 630 -36.12 1.07 -57.22
CA PHE A 630 -35.87 -0.21 -57.86
C PHE A 630 -35.68 0.07 -59.36
N GLU A 631 -34.44 0.19 -59.82
CA GLU A 631 -34.14 0.09 -61.25
C GLU A 631 -34.18 -1.39 -61.64
N PRO A 632 -34.96 -1.76 -62.69
CA PRO A 632 -34.98 -3.13 -63.16
C PRO A 632 -33.60 -3.49 -63.72
N ARG A 633 -32.97 -4.53 -63.15
CA ARG A 633 -31.71 -5.10 -63.64
C ARG A 633 -31.84 -5.47 -65.12
N ARG A 634 -30.98 -4.87 -65.96
CA ARG A 634 -30.69 -5.41 -67.30
C ARG A 634 -30.02 -6.78 -67.16
N PRO A 635 -30.38 -7.77 -68.00
CA PRO A 635 -29.73 -9.07 -67.98
C PRO A 635 -28.27 -8.96 -68.45
N GLU A 636 -27.38 -9.54 -67.66
CA GLU A 636 -25.94 -9.65 -67.89
C GLU A 636 -25.63 -10.66 -69.02
N PRO A 637 -24.68 -10.40 -69.92
CA PRO A 637 -24.35 -11.34 -71.00
C PRO A 637 -23.56 -12.55 -70.47
N ALA A 638 -23.90 -13.73 -71.00
CA ALA A 638 -23.34 -15.03 -70.61
C ALA A 638 -21.80 -15.12 -70.74
N PRO A 639 -21.11 -15.81 -69.81
CA PRO A 639 -19.66 -15.96 -69.86
C PRO A 639 -19.21 -16.94 -70.97
N GLN A 640 -18.16 -16.57 -71.70
CA GLN A 640 -17.51 -17.37 -72.74
C GLN A 640 -16.71 -18.55 -72.14
N PRO A 641 -16.58 -19.68 -72.86
CA PRO A 641 -15.93 -20.88 -72.33
C PRO A 641 -14.39 -20.77 -72.33
N ALA A 642 -13.78 -21.07 -71.18
CA ALA A 642 -12.33 -21.15 -71.00
C ALA A 642 -11.73 -22.43 -71.59
N ARG A 643 -10.55 -22.28 -72.21
CA ARG A 643 -9.71 -23.32 -72.83
C ARG A 643 -9.30 -24.43 -71.84
N ALA A 644 -9.31 -25.67 -72.34
CA ALA A 644 -8.90 -26.87 -71.64
C ALA A 644 -7.37 -26.98 -71.43
N ALA A 645 -6.98 -27.53 -70.28
CA ALA A 645 -5.65 -28.09 -69.99
C ALA A 645 -5.82 -29.50 -69.34
N PRO A 646 -4.84 -30.41 -69.46
CA PRO A 646 -5.10 -31.83 -69.64
C PRO A 646 -5.23 -32.66 -68.34
N ARG A 647 -5.96 -33.77 -68.51
CA ARG A 647 -6.31 -34.80 -67.51
C ARG A 647 -5.10 -35.57 -66.97
N ARG A 648 -5.11 -35.84 -65.66
CA ARG A 648 -4.52 -37.05 -65.05
C ARG A 648 -5.64 -37.98 -64.54
N ARG A 649 -5.66 -39.21 -65.06
CA ARG A 649 -6.28 -40.44 -64.51
C ARG A 649 -5.56 -40.84 -63.21
N ALA A 650 -6.05 -41.64 -62.26
CA ALA A 650 -7.30 -42.36 -61.97
C ALA A 650 -7.16 -42.96 -60.55
N ALA A 651 -8.27 -43.35 -59.91
CA ALA A 651 -8.47 -44.46 -58.94
C ALA A 651 -9.68 -44.11 -58.05
N SER A 652 -10.88 -44.60 -58.34
CA SER A 652 -11.46 -45.91 -57.94
C SER A 652 -12.00 -45.95 -56.50
N GLY A 653 -13.31 -46.18 -56.36
CA GLY A 653 -13.89 -46.80 -55.17
C GLY A 653 -15.21 -46.21 -54.70
N GLY A 654 -16.28 -47.01 -54.74
CA GLY A 654 -17.43 -46.89 -53.83
C GLY A 654 -18.73 -46.38 -54.44
N ARG A 655 -19.50 -47.26 -55.06
CA ARG A 655 -20.93 -47.07 -55.37
C ARG A 655 -21.74 -47.41 -54.13
N ALA A 656 -22.68 -46.53 -53.81
CA ALA A 656 -23.64 -46.63 -52.71
C ALA A 656 -24.79 -47.58 -53.03
N ASP A 657 -25.31 -48.20 -51.97
CA ASP A 657 -26.46 -49.10 -51.92
C ASP A 657 -27.80 -48.41 -52.24
N ASP A 658 -28.60 -49.15 -53.00
CA ASP A 658 -30.05 -49.01 -53.22
C ASP A 658 -30.84 -49.52 -52.01
N TRP A 659 -31.84 -48.76 -51.55
CA TRP A 659 -33.11 -49.17 -50.90
C TRP A 659 -34.02 -47.92 -50.90
N ALA A 660 -35.33 -47.93 -51.09
CA ALA A 660 -36.32 -48.83 -51.66
C ALA A 660 -37.65 -48.01 -51.68
N GLU A 661 -38.51 -48.27 -52.66
CA GLU A 661 -39.92 -47.88 -52.62
C GLU A 661 -40.62 -48.59 -51.46
N PHE A 662 -41.23 -47.82 -50.55
CA PHE A 662 -42.60 -47.99 -50.02
C PHE A 662 -43.00 -46.79 -49.17
#